data_AF-A0A5N5NIX8-F1
#
_entry.id   AF-A0A5N5NIX8-F1
#
_cell.length_a   1.000
_cell.length_b   1.000
_cell.length_c   1.000
_cell.angle_alpha   90.00
_cell.angle_beta   90.00
_cell.angle_gamma   90.00
#
_symmetry.space_group_name_H-M   'P 1'
#
loop_
_entity.id
_entity.type
_entity.pdbx_description
1 polymer ?
#
loop_
_entity_poly.entity_id
_entity_poly.type
_entity_poly.pdbx_seq_one_letter_code
_entity_poly.pdbx_strand_id
1 'polypeptide(L)'
;MISALREEVSALRLQLSQSNQNDPDIRHKLRNLTRDIQEKKEEIQQLKEQMLEMQAKSGELNGQAVAERDQMISNLKKQMDKLKSENSKSAALINSVQKDLLAREKQALKLAAEVDNLRKDVRHKDAQLSNMANKLSKLKEIEKNQEECLAREKEVESLKKTVEQMEMSLREKQREMKQQNTERDLLKHRLDQKTQEQSSLQSEMNKLKLQKQQTLQREQKAQSELRHTQTRLENMCSQIMKHVLVTSETVSEPEILDHLLKLRKQKEVINSRVQGLEQQLQEHNENQKVVKEDTEKLKARLAEFQSNVQKVYLVDAMQRQISAFQDEKVCPAVSWVQTHTLSILTSLHTLLQDTADTLLATGVEVSEKTGGVSGAVKTLCQQHQEIQSQLRKLQAEKKQLEEREDQADDMQIKQETMEQAHQKLQAEETQAKMEDTMKLQLEKMSTDLEAARKAEAVLHSEMETQEVRWRTKLEEAEKREIELREKITEVELQEEQWRKKMEEEKVREDEWRRRVEEALQRGAEQERERSRVEIEEYREQVRQHAHTIVALEEQMSSARQKAREMQEERDSLTQQLAEALNKMKDDKPSVSSEQTEEQQQLKQTVTSLRASLGVSQQEVVRQGEVITSLSRDLAHAHARLSDLTGELSERQKMELETHKALVVDQRMQLSMLTQKLTVTAELVEQKEEELRTLREKLVQTEADLKREKTEHAGLLPPTIPHTKDVAIMVSPSNLPNQVSKCKGCRQEEMIRQGKETLSAMKERISAVEQKWPCKVLAQQREPVRQDQKKQVQMKAQRLKRSAAQRDPFSSVSGFAFPEALSEAALERTARLDLSDALELSERTYVDLARALCEALELSEGQLSGCVSLKHLPPGEREHMATLRQEDLELLRSQIALQNSQSQNKGLLLQESQREIHTLRESQAVGQQMQIELDNMRSELATLKLESSTLRQTLEDTQIQLQHCTNRRKSMSLNMDKMEGRSRRIGHHNCIPDNNFGKVAVMKRSRKQERRQRAEGEKDVLMNDHKEQESCKMVAQIGSMAPQQQSAKLTEAH
;
A
#
# COMPACT_ATOMS: atom_id res chain seq x y z
N MET A 1 -181.84 56.72 -98.84
CA MET A 1 -181.43 56.78 -97.41
C MET A 1 -179.91 56.91 -97.25
N ILE A 2 -179.07 56.11 -97.93
CA ILE A 2 -177.59 56.22 -97.84
C ILE A 2 -177.04 57.60 -98.24
N SER A 3 -177.69 58.31 -99.18
CA SER A 3 -177.23 59.64 -99.63
C SER A 3 -177.37 60.74 -98.58
N ALA A 4 -178.42 60.72 -97.76
CA ALA A 4 -178.67 61.75 -96.73
C ALA A 4 -177.61 61.70 -95.61
N LEU A 5 -177.27 60.49 -95.15
CA LEU A 5 -176.19 60.30 -94.16
C LEU A 5 -174.80 60.66 -94.72
N ARG A 6 -174.60 60.61 -96.04
CA ARG A 6 -173.35 61.12 -96.65
C ARG A 6 -173.25 62.65 -96.61
N GLU A 7 -174.35 63.37 -96.75
CA GLU A 7 -174.36 64.82 -96.56
C GLU A 7 -174.15 65.19 -95.09
N GLU A 8 -174.75 64.44 -94.15
CA GLU A 8 -174.58 64.66 -92.71
C GLU A 8 -173.12 64.40 -92.24
N VAL A 9 -172.48 63.32 -92.72
CA VAL A 9 -171.03 63.08 -92.48
C VAL A 9 -170.15 64.14 -93.15
N SER A 10 -170.59 64.73 -94.27
CA SER A 10 -169.86 65.82 -94.94
C SER A 10 -170.00 67.14 -94.16
N ALA A 11 -171.18 67.43 -93.61
CA ALA A 11 -171.42 68.58 -92.73
C ALA A 11 -170.65 68.47 -91.40
N LEU A 12 -170.61 67.29 -90.78
CA LEU A 12 -169.83 67.05 -89.56
C LEU A 12 -168.31 67.14 -89.78
N ARG A 13 -167.81 66.75 -90.96
CA ARG A 13 -166.41 67.01 -91.35
C ARG A 13 -166.14 68.49 -91.57
N LEU A 14 -167.10 69.25 -92.09
CA LEU A 14 -166.97 70.70 -92.24
C LEU A 14 -166.88 71.39 -90.86
N GLN A 15 -167.70 71.00 -89.88
CA GLN A 15 -167.62 71.51 -88.51
C GLN A 15 -166.31 71.15 -87.79
N LEU A 16 -165.82 69.91 -87.90
CA LEU A 16 -164.56 69.51 -87.27
C LEU A 16 -163.33 70.19 -87.89
N SER A 17 -163.37 70.53 -89.19
CA SER A 17 -162.29 71.29 -89.84
C SER A 17 -162.26 72.77 -89.47
N GLN A 18 -163.37 73.34 -88.98
CA GLN A 18 -163.47 74.75 -88.56
C GLN A 18 -163.26 74.95 -87.04
N SER A 19 -163.21 73.88 -86.25
CA SER A 19 -163.11 73.93 -84.78
C SER A 19 -161.68 74.06 -84.23
N ASN A 20 -160.64 74.00 -85.07
CA ASN A 20 -159.24 73.84 -84.61
C ASN A 20 -158.28 74.98 -85.01
N GLN A 21 -158.81 76.19 -85.22
CA GLN A 21 -158.01 77.43 -85.19
C GLN A 21 -158.80 78.56 -84.52
N ASN A 22 -158.38 78.97 -83.31
CA ASN A 22 -158.19 80.37 -82.85
C ASN A 22 -158.33 80.57 -81.33
N ASP A 23 -157.50 79.88 -80.56
CA ASP A 23 -157.06 80.35 -79.24
C ASP A 23 -155.52 80.51 -79.25
N PRO A 24 -154.96 81.71 -78.97
CA PRO A 24 -153.51 81.92 -78.99
C PRO A 24 -152.77 81.30 -77.79
N ASP A 25 -153.40 81.13 -76.63
CA ASP A 25 -152.70 80.81 -75.38
C ASP A 25 -152.23 79.33 -75.34
N ILE A 26 -153.07 78.42 -75.82
CA ILE A 26 -152.75 76.97 -75.92
C ILE A 26 -151.55 76.75 -76.86
N ARG A 27 -151.47 77.47 -77.99
CA ARG A 27 -150.34 77.38 -78.95
C ARG A 27 -149.03 77.95 -78.42
N HIS A 28 -149.05 78.75 -77.35
CA HIS A 28 -147.85 79.23 -76.69
C HIS A 28 -147.36 78.22 -75.64
N LYS A 29 -148.28 77.69 -74.81
CA LYS A 29 -147.99 76.62 -73.84
C LYS A 29 -147.43 75.35 -74.50
N LEU A 30 -148.00 74.91 -75.62
CA LEU A 30 -147.49 73.76 -76.38
C LEU A 30 -146.07 73.98 -76.94
N ARG A 31 -145.75 75.21 -77.39
CA ARG A 31 -144.40 75.55 -77.85
C ARG A 31 -143.39 75.58 -76.71
N ASN A 32 -143.77 76.11 -75.55
CA ASN A 32 -142.93 76.07 -74.35
C ASN A 32 -142.65 74.63 -73.93
N LEU A 33 -143.68 73.79 -73.74
CA LEU A 33 -143.49 72.38 -73.39
C LEU A 33 -142.66 71.61 -74.43
N THR A 34 -142.78 71.93 -75.72
CA THR A 34 -141.96 71.29 -76.77
C THR A 34 -140.48 71.68 -76.65
N ARG A 35 -140.20 72.95 -76.34
CA ARG A 35 -138.83 73.41 -76.04
C ARG A 35 -138.31 72.75 -74.76
N ASP A 36 -139.07 72.76 -73.68
CA ASP A 36 -138.65 72.19 -72.39
C ASP A 36 -138.36 70.68 -72.53
N ILE A 37 -139.16 69.95 -73.31
CA ILE A 37 -138.91 68.53 -73.66
C ILE A 37 -137.61 68.38 -74.47
N GLN A 38 -137.34 69.28 -75.41
CA GLN A 38 -136.11 69.25 -76.21
C GLN A 38 -134.88 69.56 -75.36
N GLU A 39 -134.93 70.59 -74.51
CA GLU A 39 -133.88 70.93 -73.53
C GLU A 39 -133.61 69.77 -72.57
N LYS A 40 -134.66 69.11 -72.02
CA LYS A 40 -134.49 67.92 -71.18
C LYS A 40 -133.98 66.69 -71.94
N LYS A 41 -134.27 66.57 -73.24
CA LYS A 41 -133.71 65.53 -74.09
C LYS A 41 -132.22 65.75 -74.36
N GLU A 42 -131.81 67.01 -74.51
CA GLU A 42 -130.41 67.42 -74.64
C GLU A 42 -129.64 67.24 -73.32
N GLU A 43 -130.21 67.59 -72.16
CA GLU A 43 -129.64 67.26 -70.85
C GLU A 43 -129.46 65.74 -70.64
N ILE A 44 -130.47 64.94 -70.98
CA ILE A 44 -130.38 63.46 -70.88
C ILE A 44 -129.30 62.90 -71.82
N GLN A 45 -129.12 63.50 -73.00
CA GLN A 45 -128.07 63.11 -73.93
C GLN A 45 -126.67 63.45 -73.38
N GLN A 46 -126.49 64.67 -72.85
CA GLN A 46 -125.23 65.07 -72.19
C GLN A 46 -124.90 64.19 -70.99
N LEU A 47 -125.88 63.86 -70.14
CA LEU A 47 -125.67 62.96 -69.00
C LEU A 47 -125.30 61.54 -69.42
N LYS A 48 -125.87 61.03 -70.53
CA LYS A 48 -125.46 59.74 -71.11
C LYS A 48 -124.03 59.78 -71.64
N GLU A 49 -123.64 60.86 -72.32
CA GLU A 49 -122.29 61.04 -72.83
C GLU A 49 -121.27 61.14 -71.68
N GLN A 50 -121.55 61.93 -70.64
CA GLN A 50 -120.73 62.00 -69.43
C GLN A 50 -120.63 60.64 -68.70
N MET A 51 -121.73 59.89 -68.62
CA MET A 51 -121.73 58.56 -68.00
C MET A 51 -120.92 57.55 -68.80
N LEU A 52 -121.02 57.56 -70.14
CA LEU A 52 -120.20 56.74 -71.02
C LEU A 52 -118.71 57.12 -70.94
N GLU A 53 -118.40 58.42 -70.87
CA GLU A 53 -117.01 58.90 -70.74
C GLU A 53 -116.42 58.55 -69.36
N MET A 54 -117.19 58.68 -68.27
CA MET A 54 -116.78 58.19 -66.95
C MET A 54 -116.62 56.67 -66.92
N GLN A 55 -117.49 55.92 -67.60
CA GLN A 55 -117.39 54.46 -67.67
C GLN A 55 -116.17 54.01 -68.49
N ALA A 56 -115.85 54.71 -69.59
CA ALA A 56 -114.63 54.51 -70.36
C ALA A 56 -113.38 54.81 -69.53
N LYS A 57 -113.30 56.00 -68.91
CA LYS A 57 -112.16 56.40 -68.03
C LYS A 57 -111.99 55.46 -66.84
N SER A 58 -113.09 54.99 -66.24
CA SER A 58 -113.06 53.98 -65.18
C SER A 58 -112.57 52.62 -65.69
N GLY A 59 -112.98 52.22 -66.90
CA GLY A 59 -112.47 51.02 -67.57
C GLY A 59 -110.97 51.08 -67.86
N GLU A 60 -110.49 52.23 -68.35
CA GLU A 60 -109.06 52.49 -68.62
C GLU A 60 -108.22 52.47 -67.34
N LEU A 61 -108.64 53.18 -66.29
CA LEU A 61 -107.95 53.19 -64.99
C LEU A 61 -107.89 51.79 -64.35
N ASN A 62 -108.99 51.03 -64.43
CA ASN A 62 -109.00 49.64 -63.95
C ASN A 62 -108.10 48.74 -64.81
N GLY A 63 -108.12 48.90 -66.14
CA GLY A 63 -107.24 48.17 -67.06
C GLY A 63 -105.76 48.44 -66.80
N GLN A 64 -105.38 49.71 -66.59
CA GLN A 64 -104.02 50.10 -66.22
C GLN A 64 -103.62 49.51 -64.87
N ALA A 65 -104.47 49.62 -63.84
CA ALA A 65 -104.18 49.08 -62.52
C ALA A 65 -104.09 47.53 -62.51
N VAL A 66 -104.75 46.83 -63.44
CA VAL A 66 -104.57 45.38 -63.63
C VAL A 66 -103.22 45.11 -64.33
N ALA A 67 -102.92 45.82 -65.41
CA ALA A 67 -101.65 45.67 -66.14
C ALA A 67 -100.40 45.95 -65.26
N GLU A 68 -100.46 46.96 -64.39
CA GLU A 68 -99.40 47.28 -63.42
C GLU A 68 -99.20 46.16 -62.40
N ARG A 69 -100.30 45.56 -61.90
CA ARG A 69 -100.23 44.39 -61.00
C ARG A 69 -99.67 43.16 -61.70
N ASP A 70 -100.10 42.88 -62.93
CA ASP A 70 -99.57 41.76 -63.72
C ASP A 70 -98.08 41.93 -64.03
N GLN A 71 -97.63 43.15 -64.32
CA GLN A 71 -96.21 43.48 -64.48
C GLN A 71 -95.43 43.29 -63.17
N MET A 72 -95.98 43.69 -62.03
CA MET A 72 -95.38 43.42 -60.71
C MET A 72 -95.30 41.91 -60.42
N ILE A 73 -96.37 41.16 -60.66
CA ILE A 73 -96.41 39.69 -60.50
C ILE A 73 -95.38 39.01 -61.42
N SER A 74 -95.25 39.47 -62.66
CA SER A 74 -94.23 38.98 -63.62
C SER A 74 -92.80 39.25 -63.12
N ASN A 75 -92.55 40.44 -62.56
CA ASN A 75 -91.25 40.79 -62.00
C ASN A 75 -90.92 39.98 -60.73
N LEU A 76 -91.89 39.80 -59.82
CA LEU A 76 -91.73 38.98 -58.61
C LEU A 76 -91.49 37.50 -58.94
N LYS A 77 -92.18 36.94 -59.95
CA LYS A 77 -91.91 35.58 -60.46
C LYS A 77 -90.47 35.45 -60.97
N LYS A 78 -90.00 36.38 -61.79
CA LYS A 78 -88.60 36.40 -62.27
C LYS A 78 -87.58 36.47 -61.13
N GLN A 79 -87.84 37.29 -60.10
CA GLN A 79 -86.98 37.35 -58.91
C GLN A 79 -87.00 36.02 -58.12
N MET A 80 -88.17 35.42 -57.94
CA MET A 80 -88.32 34.13 -57.27
C MET A 80 -87.56 33.02 -58.01
N ASP A 81 -87.64 32.96 -59.34
CA ASP A 81 -86.94 31.94 -60.13
C ASP A 81 -85.43 32.18 -60.17
N LYS A 82 -84.98 33.45 -60.17
CA LYS A 82 -83.58 33.80 -59.95
C LYS A 82 -83.09 33.29 -58.59
N LEU A 83 -83.80 33.58 -57.50
CA LEU A 83 -83.47 33.11 -56.14
C LEU A 83 -83.47 31.59 -56.03
N LYS A 84 -84.41 30.87 -56.67
CA LYS A 84 -84.36 29.39 -56.76
C LYS A 84 -83.11 28.90 -57.47
N SER A 85 -82.68 29.57 -58.54
CA SER A 85 -81.47 29.22 -59.30
C SER A 85 -80.17 29.55 -58.56
N GLU A 86 -80.18 30.55 -57.68
CA GLU A 86 -79.06 30.90 -56.81
C GLU A 86 -78.99 29.95 -55.61
N ASN A 87 -80.13 29.62 -55.01
CA ASN A 87 -80.21 28.62 -53.94
C ASN A 87 -79.77 27.22 -54.41
N SER A 88 -80.12 26.80 -55.63
CA SER A 88 -79.65 25.51 -56.17
C SER A 88 -78.14 25.48 -56.44
N LYS A 89 -77.55 26.60 -56.88
CA LYS A 89 -76.08 26.76 -57.00
C LYS A 89 -75.40 26.72 -55.63
N SER A 90 -75.93 27.44 -54.65
CA SER A 90 -75.42 27.43 -53.27
C SER A 90 -75.50 26.04 -52.65
N ALA A 91 -76.62 25.32 -52.83
CA ALA A 91 -76.76 23.93 -52.39
C ALA A 91 -75.76 22.98 -53.07
N ALA A 92 -75.50 23.16 -54.37
CA ALA A 92 -74.48 22.40 -55.09
C ALA A 92 -73.05 22.68 -54.56
N LEU A 93 -72.74 23.95 -54.26
CA LEU A 93 -71.45 24.35 -53.67
C LEU A 93 -71.29 23.78 -52.26
N ILE A 94 -72.32 23.87 -51.40
CA ILE A 94 -72.33 23.28 -50.05
C ILE A 94 -72.09 21.78 -50.13
N ASN A 95 -72.78 21.07 -51.03
CA ASN A 95 -72.57 19.63 -51.25
C ASN A 95 -71.15 19.29 -51.74
N SER A 96 -70.51 20.16 -52.54
CA SER A 96 -69.10 19.99 -52.94
C SER A 96 -68.17 20.18 -51.75
N VAL A 97 -68.32 21.28 -51.00
CA VAL A 97 -67.51 21.60 -49.82
C VAL A 97 -67.65 20.53 -48.73
N GLN A 98 -68.86 19.99 -48.52
CA GLN A 98 -69.08 18.86 -47.60
C GLN A 98 -68.33 17.59 -48.05
N LYS A 99 -68.32 17.27 -49.35
CA LYS A 99 -67.54 16.14 -49.88
C LYS A 99 -66.04 16.36 -49.72
N ASP A 100 -65.54 17.55 -50.01
CA ASP A 100 -64.13 17.91 -49.87
C ASP A 100 -63.68 17.92 -48.39
N LEU A 101 -64.56 18.34 -47.48
CA LEU A 101 -64.33 18.29 -46.03
C LEU A 101 -64.22 16.85 -45.55
N LEU A 102 -65.17 15.97 -45.91
CA LEU A 102 -65.11 14.53 -45.60
C LEU A 102 -63.88 13.84 -46.21
N ALA A 103 -63.45 14.25 -47.41
CA ALA A 103 -62.23 13.75 -48.04
C ALA A 103 -60.97 14.17 -47.27
N ARG A 104 -60.89 15.44 -46.83
CA ARG A 104 -59.79 15.96 -46.00
C ARG A 104 -59.78 15.35 -44.61
N GLU A 105 -60.93 15.16 -43.98
CA GLU A 105 -61.05 14.49 -42.68
C GLU A 105 -60.54 13.04 -42.76
N LYS A 106 -60.94 12.30 -43.80
CA LYS A 106 -60.41 10.96 -44.08
C LYS A 106 -58.90 10.96 -44.35
N GLN A 107 -58.35 12.01 -44.95
CA GLN A 107 -56.90 12.17 -45.14
C GLN A 107 -56.18 12.50 -43.83
N ALA A 108 -56.76 13.37 -42.99
CA ALA A 108 -56.22 13.72 -41.67
C ALA A 108 -56.16 12.49 -40.75
N LEU A 109 -57.21 11.66 -40.73
CA LEU A 109 -57.21 10.38 -39.99
C LEU A 109 -56.13 9.40 -40.47
N LYS A 110 -55.86 9.34 -41.78
CA LYS A 110 -54.73 8.54 -42.32
C LYS A 110 -53.39 9.07 -41.85
N LEU A 111 -53.16 10.38 -41.98
CA LEU A 111 -51.91 11.02 -41.54
C LEU A 111 -51.70 10.88 -40.02
N ALA A 112 -52.76 10.96 -39.21
CA ALA A 112 -52.70 10.70 -37.78
C ALA A 112 -52.25 9.25 -37.49
N ALA A 113 -52.81 8.26 -38.18
CA ALA A 113 -52.40 6.87 -38.06
C ALA A 113 -50.95 6.61 -38.53
N GLU A 114 -50.51 7.28 -39.60
CA GLU A 114 -49.12 7.24 -40.06
C GLU A 114 -48.15 7.86 -39.03
N VAL A 115 -48.49 9.01 -38.45
CA VAL A 115 -47.72 9.66 -37.37
C VAL A 115 -47.64 8.76 -36.14
N ASP A 116 -48.73 8.11 -35.74
CA ASP A 116 -48.71 7.21 -34.58
C ASP A 116 -47.93 5.91 -34.84
N ASN A 117 -47.87 5.43 -36.07
CA ASN A 117 -46.97 4.34 -36.46
C ASN A 117 -45.51 4.79 -36.44
N LEU A 118 -45.17 5.96 -36.99
CA LEU A 118 -43.82 6.53 -36.91
C LEU A 118 -43.38 6.77 -35.44
N ARG A 119 -44.30 7.21 -34.56
CA ARG A 119 -44.05 7.32 -33.11
C ARG A 119 -43.82 5.97 -32.43
N LYS A 120 -44.41 4.87 -32.92
CA LYS A 120 -44.11 3.51 -32.43
C LYS A 120 -42.72 3.08 -32.89
N ASP A 121 -42.37 3.33 -34.15
CA ASP A 121 -41.05 2.99 -34.71
C ASP A 121 -39.91 3.78 -34.05
N VAL A 122 -40.10 5.07 -33.77
CA VAL A 122 -39.15 5.89 -33.00
C VAL A 122 -38.94 5.29 -31.60
N ARG A 123 -40.02 5.05 -30.84
CA ARG A 123 -39.92 4.42 -29.51
C ARG A 123 -39.26 3.04 -29.54
N HIS A 124 -39.48 2.25 -30.60
CA HIS A 124 -38.80 0.96 -30.77
C HIS A 124 -37.30 1.13 -31.03
N LYS A 125 -36.90 2.09 -31.88
CA LYS A 125 -35.49 2.41 -32.13
C LYS A 125 -34.81 2.98 -30.89
N ASP A 126 -35.46 3.85 -30.13
CA ASP A 126 -34.94 4.38 -28.87
C ASP A 126 -34.72 3.26 -27.83
N ALA A 127 -35.67 2.32 -27.73
CA ALA A 127 -35.49 1.14 -26.90
C ALA A 127 -34.34 0.23 -27.38
N GLN A 128 -34.13 0.09 -28.70
CA GLN A 128 -32.96 -0.62 -29.24
C GLN A 128 -31.64 0.12 -28.92
N LEU A 129 -31.58 1.44 -29.11
CA LEU A 129 -30.42 2.28 -28.81
C LEU A 129 -30.07 2.22 -27.32
N SER A 130 -31.06 2.36 -26.43
CA SER A 130 -30.88 2.21 -24.98
C SER A 130 -30.34 0.82 -24.61
N ASN A 131 -30.88 -0.25 -25.21
CA ASN A 131 -30.36 -1.60 -25.02
C ASN A 131 -28.92 -1.78 -25.54
N MET A 132 -28.54 -1.12 -26.64
CA MET A 132 -27.16 -1.14 -27.14
C MET A 132 -26.22 -0.31 -26.27
N ALA A 133 -26.64 0.85 -25.77
CA ALA A 133 -25.89 1.66 -24.82
C ALA A 133 -25.64 0.89 -23.51
N ASN A 134 -26.66 0.20 -22.98
CA ASN A 134 -26.53 -0.68 -21.82
C ASN A 134 -25.57 -1.86 -22.07
N LYS A 135 -25.57 -2.44 -23.27
CA LYS A 135 -24.59 -3.47 -23.67
C LYS A 135 -23.17 -2.92 -23.78
N LEU A 136 -22.98 -1.74 -24.37
CA LEU A 136 -21.68 -1.07 -24.46
C LEU A 136 -21.12 -0.68 -23.09
N SER A 137 -21.98 -0.21 -22.18
CA SER A 137 -21.60 0.05 -20.79
C SER A 137 -21.10 -1.22 -20.10
N LYS A 138 -21.86 -2.33 -20.21
CA LYS A 138 -21.44 -3.65 -19.68
C LYS A 138 -20.17 -4.18 -20.32
N LEU A 139 -19.95 -3.96 -21.62
CA LEU A 139 -18.70 -4.35 -22.28
C LEU A 139 -17.50 -3.55 -21.75
N LYS A 140 -17.64 -2.24 -21.56
CA LYS A 140 -16.59 -1.40 -20.92
C LYS A 140 -16.32 -1.81 -19.48
N GLU A 141 -17.36 -2.19 -18.73
CA GLU A 141 -17.23 -2.70 -17.37
C GLU A 141 -16.49 -4.06 -17.34
N ILE A 142 -16.80 -4.96 -18.28
CA ILE A 142 -16.07 -6.23 -18.45
C ILE A 142 -14.61 -5.99 -18.86
N GLU A 143 -14.35 -5.06 -19.78
CA GLU A 143 -13.00 -4.68 -20.23
C GLU A 143 -12.18 -4.09 -19.06
N LYS A 144 -12.74 -3.14 -18.31
CA LYS A 144 -12.13 -2.62 -17.08
C LYS A 144 -11.85 -3.73 -16.06
N ASN A 145 -12.80 -4.64 -15.84
CA ASN A 145 -12.61 -5.76 -14.91
C ASN A 145 -11.53 -6.74 -15.40
N GLN A 146 -11.36 -6.92 -16.72
CA GLN A 146 -10.25 -7.69 -17.29
C GLN A 146 -8.91 -6.99 -17.09
N GLU A 147 -8.83 -5.67 -17.31
CA GLU A 147 -7.62 -4.88 -17.03
C GLU A 147 -7.24 -4.92 -15.55
N GLU A 148 -8.20 -4.78 -14.63
CA GLU A 148 -7.97 -4.93 -13.19
C GLU A 148 -7.51 -6.36 -12.82
N CYS A 149 -8.08 -7.41 -13.43
CA CYS A 149 -7.60 -8.78 -13.23
C CYS A 149 -6.17 -8.97 -13.74
N LEU A 150 -5.83 -8.45 -14.92
CA LEU A 150 -4.46 -8.50 -15.46
C LEU A 150 -3.47 -7.68 -14.63
N ALA A 151 -3.91 -6.59 -13.98
CA ALA A 151 -3.10 -5.85 -13.02
C ALA A 151 -2.85 -6.68 -11.75
N ARG A 152 -3.90 -7.25 -11.15
CA ARG A 152 -3.80 -8.14 -9.98
C ARG A 152 -2.96 -9.39 -10.27
N GLU A 153 -3.03 -9.96 -11.48
CA GLU A 153 -2.17 -11.08 -11.89
C GLU A 153 -0.69 -10.69 -11.94
N LYS A 154 -0.36 -9.48 -12.45
CA LYS A 154 1.02 -8.95 -12.45
C LYS A 154 1.53 -8.68 -11.04
N GLU A 155 0.69 -8.17 -10.15
CA GLU A 155 1.02 -7.97 -8.72
C GLU A 155 1.24 -9.31 -8.01
N VAL A 156 0.36 -10.30 -8.22
CA VAL A 156 0.55 -11.66 -7.69
C VAL A 156 1.84 -12.28 -8.22
N GLU A 157 2.18 -12.06 -9.49
CA GLU A 157 3.41 -12.57 -10.09
C GLU A 157 4.67 -11.86 -9.58
N SER A 158 4.60 -10.57 -9.26
CA SER A 158 5.71 -9.86 -8.59
C SER A 158 5.88 -10.33 -7.15
N LEU A 159 4.78 -10.51 -6.40
CA LEU A 159 4.79 -11.05 -5.04
C LEU A 159 5.31 -12.50 -4.98
N LYS A 160 4.96 -13.36 -5.94
CA LYS A 160 5.56 -14.70 -6.03
C LYS A 160 7.08 -14.64 -6.16
N LYS A 161 7.60 -13.75 -7.02
CA LYS A 161 9.06 -13.60 -7.22
C LYS A 161 9.76 -13.10 -5.96
N THR A 162 9.16 -12.18 -5.20
CA THR A 162 9.73 -11.76 -3.91
C THR A 162 9.66 -12.88 -2.87
N VAL A 163 8.61 -13.70 -2.85
CA VAL A 163 8.52 -14.90 -2.00
C VAL A 163 9.58 -15.94 -2.38
N GLU A 164 9.77 -16.25 -3.66
CA GLU A 164 10.82 -17.15 -4.14
C GLU A 164 12.22 -16.67 -3.75
N GLN A 165 12.50 -15.36 -3.86
CA GLN A 165 13.74 -14.74 -3.40
C GLN A 165 13.91 -14.86 -1.87
N MET A 166 12.86 -14.60 -1.09
CA MET A 166 12.88 -14.77 0.37
C MET A 166 13.09 -16.23 0.78
N GLU A 167 12.48 -17.20 0.09
CA GLU A 167 12.72 -18.63 0.33
C GLU A 167 14.15 -19.05 -0.02
N MET A 168 14.75 -18.47 -1.07
CA MET A 168 16.15 -18.73 -1.42
C MET A 168 17.10 -18.19 -0.34
N SER A 169 16.89 -16.95 0.10
CA SER A 169 17.62 -16.33 1.22
C SER A 169 17.44 -17.13 2.53
N LEU A 170 16.22 -17.58 2.84
CA LEU A 170 15.94 -18.43 4.00
C LEU A 170 16.68 -19.77 3.91
N ARG A 171 16.71 -20.41 2.72
CA ARG A 171 17.48 -21.64 2.48
C ARG A 171 18.99 -21.42 2.59
N GLU A 172 19.49 -20.22 2.25
CA GLU A 172 20.90 -19.82 2.44
C GLU A 172 21.22 -19.63 3.92
N LYS A 173 20.42 -18.84 4.66
CA LYS A 173 20.60 -18.66 6.11
C LYS A 173 20.45 -19.97 6.89
N GLN A 174 19.58 -20.88 6.46
CA GLN A 174 19.50 -22.22 7.06
C GLN A 174 20.73 -23.10 6.76
N ARG A 175 21.42 -22.88 5.62
CA ARG A 175 22.70 -23.54 5.31
C ARG A 175 23.85 -22.94 6.13
N GLU A 176 23.94 -21.61 6.21
CA GLU A 176 24.91 -20.90 7.07
C GLU A 176 24.78 -21.33 8.54
N MET A 177 23.56 -21.34 9.09
CA MET A 177 23.30 -21.80 10.47
C MET A 177 23.70 -23.26 10.70
N LYS A 178 23.56 -24.15 9.71
CA LYS A 178 24.03 -25.53 9.82
C LYS A 178 25.55 -25.60 9.85
N GLN A 179 26.23 -24.84 8.98
CA GLN A 179 27.68 -24.75 8.96
C GLN A 179 28.24 -24.19 10.28
N GLN A 180 27.69 -23.07 10.77
CA GLN A 180 28.08 -22.48 12.06
C GLN A 180 27.86 -23.43 13.24
N ASN A 181 26.77 -24.21 13.25
CA ASN A 181 26.59 -25.25 14.26
C ASN A 181 27.69 -26.32 14.17
N THR A 182 28.04 -26.81 12.97
CA THR A 182 29.13 -27.80 12.83
C THR A 182 30.50 -27.23 13.23
N GLU A 183 30.78 -25.97 12.93
CA GLU A 183 32.01 -25.29 13.34
C GLU A 183 32.06 -25.09 14.86
N ARG A 184 30.95 -24.69 15.49
CA ARG A 184 30.81 -24.60 16.95
C ARG A 184 31.04 -25.96 17.62
N ASP A 185 30.46 -27.02 17.07
CA ASP A 185 30.57 -28.36 17.66
C ASP A 185 32.00 -28.93 17.51
N LEU A 186 32.70 -28.63 16.39
CA LEU A 186 34.14 -28.89 16.22
C LEU A 186 35.01 -28.09 17.21
N LEU A 187 34.72 -26.80 17.40
CA LEU A 187 35.42 -25.96 18.38
C LEU A 187 35.19 -26.45 19.80
N LYS A 188 33.98 -26.89 20.13
CA LYS A 188 33.64 -27.51 21.42
C LYS A 188 34.44 -28.78 21.65
N HIS A 189 34.46 -29.71 20.69
CA HIS A 189 35.28 -30.94 20.81
C HIS A 189 36.77 -30.63 21.00
N ARG A 190 37.29 -29.62 20.30
CA ARG A 190 38.69 -29.17 20.45
C ARG A 190 38.95 -28.54 21.83
N LEU A 191 37.98 -27.82 22.41
CA LEU A 191 38.06 -27.28 23.76
C LEU A 191 38.00 -28.39 24.82
N ASP A 192 37.09 -29.35 24.68
CA ASP A 192 36.97 -30.52 25.55
C ASP A 192 38.27 -31.33 25.54
N GLN A 193 38.84 -31.59 24.36
CA GLN A 193 40.15 -32.22 24.20
C GLN A 193 41.27 -31.44 24.91
N LYS A 194 41.35 -30.11 24.72
CA LYS A 194 42.37 -29.29 25.38
C LYS A 194 42.22 -29.27 26.90
N THR A 195 40.99 -29.30 27.40
CA THR A 195 40.69 -29.41 28.84
C THR A 195 41.14 -30.77 29.39
N GLN A 196 40.91 -31.85 28.63
CA GLN A 196 41.40 -33.19 28.99
C GLN A 196 42.94 -33.27 28.99
N GLU A 197 43.60 -32.74 27.97
CA GLU A 197 45.07 -32.64 27.89
C GLU A 197 45.65 -31.80 29.05
N GLN A 198 45.01 -30.69 29.41
CA GLN A 198 45.42 -29.88 30.55
C GLN A 198 45.26 -30.64 31.87
N SER A 199 44.17 -31.40 32.04
CA SER A 199 43.94 -32.21 33.24
C SER A 199 44.96 -33.35 33.40
N SER A 200 45.39 -33.98 32.29
CA SER A 200 46.41 -35.03 32.33
C SER A 200 47.80 -34.46 32.62
N LEU A 201 48.17 -33.33 32.00
CA LEU A 201 49.41 -32.60 32.31
C LEU A 201 49.45 -32.12 33.77
N GLN A 202 48.33 -31.65 34.33
CA GLN A 202 48.22 -31.28 35.74
C GLN A 202 48.42 -32.50 36.66
N SER A 203 47.88 -33.66 36.29
CA SER A 203 48.09 -34.93 36.99
C SER A 203 49.55 -35.38 36.97
N GLU A 204 50.20 -35.35 35.80
CA GLU A 204 51.63 -35.67 35.66
C GLU A 204 52.53 -34.68 36.43
N MET A 205 52.24 -33.38 36.39
CA MET A 205 52.95 -32.40 37.22
C MET A 205 52.83 -32.74 38.72
N ASN A 206 51.65 -33.16 39.18
CA ASN A 206 51.43 -33.54 40.58
C ASN A 206 52.18 -34.84 40.94
N LYS A 207 52.22 -35.83 40.05
CA LYS A 207 53.06 -37.04 40.21
C LYS A 207 54.55 -36.69 40.29
N LEU A 208 55.05 -35.83 39.39
CA LEU A 208 56.45 -35.37 39.39
C LEU A 208 56.80 -34.58 40.65
N LYS A 209 55.90 -33.73 41.17
CA LYS A 209 56.06 -33.06 42.47
C LYS A 209 56.18 -34.06 43.62
N LEU A 210 55.32 -35.08 43.66
CA LEU A 210 55.36 -36.14 44.66
C LEU A 210 56.66 -36.97 44.56
N GLN A 211 57.07 -37.34 43.34
CA GLN A 211 58.32 -38.06 43.09
C GLN A 211 59.53 -37.23 43.53
N LYS A 212 59.56 -35.92 43.24
CA LYS A 212 60.60 -34.99 43.71
C LYS A 212 60.65 -34.91 45.25
N GLN A 213 59.50 -34.92 45.92
CA GLN A 213 59.43 -34.94 47.38
C GLN A 213 59.96 -36.26 47.96
N GLN A 214 59.60 -37.40 47.36
CA GLN A 214 60.11 -38.71 47.75
C GLN A 214 61.62 -38.86 47.52
N THR A 215 62.16 -38.34 46.40
CA THR A 215 63.61 -38.36 46.16
C THR A 215 64.35 -37.47 47.16
N LEU A 216 63.81 -36.28 47.50
CA LEU A 216 64.39 -35.41 48.52
C LEU A 216 64.42 -36.09 49.91
N GLN A 217 63.35 -36.81 50.29
CA GLN A 217 63.32 -37.58 51.54
C GLN A 217 64.35 -38.73 51.54
N ARG A 218 64.50 -39.44 50.41
CA ARG A 218 65.52 -40.49 50.25
C ARG A 218 66.93 -39.91 50.34
N GLU A 219 67.18 -38.75 49.73
CA GLU A 219 68.45 -38.04 49.79
C GLU A 219 68.78 -37.62 51.23
N GLN A 220 67.83 -37.02 51.95
CA GLN A 220 67.99 -36.66 53.37
C GLN A 220 68.32 -37.88 54.24
N LYS A 221 67.67 -39.03 53.99
CA LYS A 221 67.96 -40.30 54.66
C LYS A 221 69.38 -40.77 54.35
N ALA A 222 69.77 -40.81 53.07
CA ALA A 222 71.12 -41.20 52.64
C ALA A 222 72.20 -40.27 53.22
N GLN A 223 71.95 -38.95 53.31
CA GLN A 223 72.86 -38.00 53.98
C GLN A 223 72.97 -38.26 55.50
N SER A 224 71.90 -38.68 56.17
CA SER A 224 71.96 -39.05 57.59
C SER A 224 72.72 -40.37 57.82
N GLU A 225 72.53 -41.35 56.93
CA GLU A 225 73.27 -42.61 56.92
C GLU A 225 74.77 -42.38 56.64
N LEU A 226 75.11 -41.48 55.71
CA LEU A 226 76.49 -41.08 55.41
C LEU A 226 77.17 -40.41 56.61
N ARG A 227 76.49 -39.48 57.29
CA ARG A 227 77.03 -38.87 58.52
C ARG A 227 77.27 -39.93 59.61
N HIS A 228 76.36 -40.87 59.76
CA HIS A 228 76.49 -41.96 60.73
C HIS A 228 77.67 -42.91 60.41
N THR A 229 77.93 -43.22 59.14
CA THR A 229 79.08 -44.04 58.74
C THR A 229 80.40 -43.28 58.85
N GLN A 230 80.43 -41.97 58.58
CA GLN A 230 81.59 -41.11 58.81
C GLN A 230 82.00 -41.09 60.29
N THR A 231 81.07 -40.86 61.22
CA THR A 231 81.35 -40.90 62.67
C THR A 231 81.83 -42.28 63.15
N ARG A 232 81.36 -43.38 62.52
CA ARG A 232 81.89 -44.73 62.82
C ARG A 232 83.35 -44.89 62.37
N LEU A 233 83.72 -44.35 61.22
CA LEU A 233 85.09 -44.35 60.69
C LEU A 233 86.04 -43.52 61.57
N GLU A 234 85.64 -42.31 61.97
CA GLU A 234 86.43 -41.43 62.85
C GLU A 234 86.71 -42.10 64.21
N ASN A 235 85.74 -42.83 64.76
CA ASN A 235 85.91 -43.62 65.98
C ASN A 235 86.91 -44.78 65.81
N MET A 236 86.92 -45.47 64.65
CA MET A 236 87.91 -46.51 64.34
C MET A 236 89.32 -45.92 64.18
N CYS A 237 89.47 -44.81 63.45
CA CYS A 237 90.77 -44.13 63.31
C CYS A 237 91.31 -43.65 64.67
N SER A 238 90.44 -43.20 65.57
CA SER A 238 90.78 -42.80 66.94
C SER A 238 91.17 -43.98 67.86
N GLN A 239 90.78 -45.22 67.51
CA GLN A 239 91.23 -46.44 68.19
C GLN A 239 92.58 -46.92 67.64
N ILE A 240 92.80 -46.84 66.32
CA ILE A 240 94.06 -47.24 65.67
C ILE A 240 95.21 -46.32 66.11
N MET A 241 94.99 -45.01 66.23
CA MET A 241 96.01 -44.07 66.72
C MET A 241 96.45 -44.28 68.19
N LYS A 242 95.75 -45.11 68.97
CA LYS A 242 96.10 -45.39 70.38
C LYS A 242 97.05 -46.58 70.59
N HIS A 243 97.37 -47.35 69.56
CA HIS A 243 98.01 -48.67 69.72
C HIS A 243 99.37 -48.88 69.02
N VAL A 244 99.98 -47.87 68.38
CA VAL A 244 101.12 -48.06 67.45
C VAL A 244 102.37 -47.23 67.81
N LEU A 245 102.63 -46.95 69.09
CA LEU A 245 103.89 -46.31 69.54
C LEU A 245 104.43 -46.93 70.84
N VAL A 246 105.57 -47.65 70.71
CA VAL A 246 106.70 -47.87 71.66
C VAL A 246 107.22 -49.33 71.68
N THR A 247 108.37 -49.55 71.03
CA THR A 247 109.52 -50.46 71.34
C THR A 247 110.63 -50.18 70.29
N SER A 248 111.95 -50.25 70.51
CA SER A 248 112.81 -50.23 71.71
C SER A 248 114.31 -50.04 71.32
N GLU A 249 115.05 -49.15 72.01
CA GLU A 249 116.49 -49.22 72.45
C GLU A 249 117.65 -49.44 71.42
N THR A 250 118.87 -48.87 71.55
CA THR A 250 119.90 -49.05 72.63
C THR A 250 121.02 -47.96 72.64
N VAL A 251 122.06 -48.13 73.51
CA VAL A 251 122.92 -47.12 74.21
C VAL A 251 124.34 -47.71 74.49
N SER A 252 125.49 -47.02 74.68
CA SER A 252 126.06 -45.70 74.27
C SER A 252 127.60 -45.63 74.64
N GLU A 253 128.15 -44.49 75.15
CA GLU A 253 129.36 -44.38 76.02
C GLU A 253 130.81 -44.57 75.40
N PRO A 254 131.96 -44.33 76.11
CA PRO A 254 132.48 -43.01 76.57
C PRO A 254 134.04 -42.83 76.57
N GLU A 255 134.65 -41.81 75.93
CA GLU A 255 136.15 -41.72 75.95
C GLU A 255 136.87 -40.35 76.00
N ILE A 256 136.20 -39.20 75.82
CA ILE A 256 136.91 -37.92 75.51
C ILE A 256 136.97 -36.90 76.67
N LEU A 257 136.39 -37.20 77.85
CA LEU A 257 136.30 -36.23 78.96
C LEU A 257 137.57 -36.08 79.84
N ASP A 258 138.64 -36.86 79.63
CA ASP A 258 139.82 -36.86 80.51
C ASP A 258 140.96 -35.91 80.09
N HIS A 259 141.11 -35.60 78.80
CA HIS A 259 142.41 -35.11 78.29
C HIS A 259 142.63 -33.59 78.23
N LEU A 260 141.59 -32.75 78.21
CA LEU A 260 141.77 -31.28 78.07
C LEU A 260 141.80 -30.49 79.38
N LEU A 261 141.73 -31.17 80.53
CA LEU A 261 141.98 -30.58 81.85
C LEU A 261 143.49 -30.36 82.14
N LYS A 262 144.40 -30.96 81.34
CA LYS A 262 145.87 -30.95 81.58
C LYS A 262 146.64 -29.77 80.96
N LEU A 263 146.28 -29.30 79.77
CA LEU A 263 147.10 -28.33 79.01
C LEU A 263 147.05 -26.88 79.54
N ARG A 264 146.15 -26.56 80.47
CA ARG A 264 146.07 -25.22 81.10
C ARG A 264 147.31 -24.85 81.95
N LYS A 265 148.22 -25.80 82.28
CA LYS A 265 149.37 -25.57 83.19
C LYS A 265 150.76 -25.43 82.56
N GLN A 266 150.94 -25.63 81.24
CA GLN A 266 152.29 -25.64 80.62
C GLN A 266 152.73 -24.32 79.92
N LYS A 267 151.90 -23.28 79.95
CA LYS A 267 152.17 -22.00 79.27
C LYS A 267 153.32 -21.17 79.88
N GLU A 268 153.80 -21.50 81.08
CA GLU A 268 154.70 -20.63 81.87
C GLU A 268 156.21 -20.96 81.78
N VAL A 269 156.66 -21.87 80.91
CA VAL A 269 158.07 -22.37 80.89
C VAL A 269 158.91 -21.97 79.65
N ILE A 270 158.33 -21.32 78.64
CA ILE A 270 158.88 -21.18 77.27
C ILE A 270 160.29 -20.52 77.11
N ASN A 271 160.74 -19.63 77.98
CA ASN A 271 161.61 -18.50 77.60
C ASN A 271 163.15 -18.69 77.49
N SER A 272 163.71 -19.91 77.31
CA SER A 272 165.09 -20.16 77.82
C SER A 272 166.28 -20.47 76.88
N ARG A 273 166.19 -20.83 75.58
CA ARG A 273 167.38 -21.44 74.90
C ARG A 273 167.65 -21.16 73.40
N VAL A 274 167.63 -19.90 72.99
CA VAL A 274 167.90 -19.40 71.62
C VAL A 274 169.39 -19.48 71.16
N GLN A 275 170.33 -19.85 72.02
CA GLN A 275 171.76 -19.45 71.90
C GLN A 275 172.71 -20.33 71.05
N GLY A 276 172.23 -21.33 70.30
CA GLY A 276 173.10 -22.44 69.83
C GLY A 276 173.69 -22.41 68.41
N LEU A 277 173.41 -21.39 67.58
CA LEU A 277 173.42 -21.56 66.10
C LEU A 277 174.65 -21.04 65.31
N GLU A 278 175.67 -20.46 65.94
CA GLU A 278 176.70 -19.67 65.21
C GLU A 278 177.92 -20.46 64.67
N GLN A 279 178.04 -21.77 64.93
CA GLN A 279 179.32 -22.48 64.81
C GLN A 279 179.68 -23.06 63.42
N GLN A 280 179.40 -22.29 62.37
CA GLN A 280 180.18 -22.20 61.11
C GLN A 280 180.16 -23.41 60.14
N LEU A 281 180.05 -23.26 58.81
CA LEU A 281 180.60 -22.29 57.82
C LEU A 281 182.02 -22.64 57.31
N GLN A 282 182.85 -23.37 58.07
CA GLN A 282 184.23 -23.69 57.65
C GLN A 282 184.32 -24.86 56.63
N GLU A 283 183.34 -25.79 56.62
CA GLU A 283 183.25 -26.94 55.68
C GLU A 283 183.04 -26.53 54.20
N HIS A 284 182.90 -25.24 53.91
CA HIS A 284 182.37 -24.74 52.64
C HIS A 284 183.26 -25.00 51.41
N ASN A 285 184.57 -25.20 51.56
CA ASN A 285 185.50 -25.25 50.40
C ASN A 285 185.65 -26.62 49.72
N GLU A 286 185.56 -27.75 50.43
CA GLU A 286 185.64 -29.08 49.78
C GLU A 286 184.42 -29.36 48.88
N ASN A 287 183.27 -28.78 49.24
CA ASN A 287 182.04 -28.85 48.47
C ASN A 287 182.21 -28.40 47.00
N GLN A 288 183.10 -27.43 46.71
CA GLN A 288 183.12 -26.74 45.40
C GLN A 288 183.52 -27.63 44.21
N LYS A 289 184.20 -28.77 44.44
CA LYS A 289 184.50 -29.76 43.39
C LYS A 289 183.29 -30.63 43.04
N VAL A 290 182.52 -31.04 44.06
CA VAL A 290 181.30 -31.86 43.93
C VAL A 290 180.23 -31.13 43.12
N VAL A 291 180.09 -29.81 43.32
CA VAL A 291 179.10 -28.97 42.61
C VAL A 291 179.15 -29.11 41.09
N LYS A 292 180.35 -29.24 40.48
CA LYS A 292 180.47 -29.22 39.02
C LYS A 292 179.95 -30.49 38.34
N GLU A 293 180.20 -31.66 38.91
CA GLU A 293 179.71 -32.93 38.33
C GLU A 293 178.19 -33.07 38.48
N ASP A 294 177.63 -32.58 39.59
CA ASP A 294 176.18 -32.66 39.84
C ASP A 294 175.37 -31.59 39.08
N THR A 295 176.01 -30.50 38.62
CA THR A 295 175.35 -29.48 37.78
C THR A 295 174.98 -30.03 36.38
N GLU A 296 175.84 -30.86 35.76
CA GLU A 296 175.55 -31.41 34.43
C GLU A 296 174.54 -32.58 34.47
N LYS A 297 174.50 -33.37 35.55
CA LYS A 297 173.45 -34.38 35.77
C LYS A 297 172.05 -33.76 35.81
N LEU A 298 171.91 -32.60 36.47
CA LEU A 298 170.62 -31.90 36.59
C LEU A 298 170.09 -31.39 35.24
N LYS A 299 170.97 -30.89 34.36
CA LYS A 299 170.56 -30.41 33.01
C LYS A 299 169.92 -31.51 32.17
N ALA A 300 170.50 -32.72 32.18
CA ALA A 300 170.00 -33.84 31.40
C ALA A 300 168.56 -34.22 31.79
N ARG A 301 168.27 -34.25 33.10
CA ARG A 301 166.93 -34.53 33.64
C ARG A 301 165.92 -33.46 33.30
N LEU A 302 166.26 -32.17 33.45
CA LEU A 302 165.34 -31.07 33.11
C LEU A 302 164.85 -31.12 31.66
N ALA A 303 165.72 -31.52 30.72
CA ALA A 303 165.35 -31.70 29.31
C ALA A 303 164.36 -32.87 29.09
N GLU A 304 164.52 -33.98 29.85
CA GLU A 304 163.60 -35.12 29.82
C GLU A 304 162.20 -34.74 30.34
N PHE A 305 162.14 -34.02 31.47
CA PHE A 305 160.89 -33.53 32.05
C PHE A 305 160.14 -32.57 31.10
N GLN A 306 160.84 -31.67 30.39
CA GLN A 306 160.22 -30.74 29.45
C GLN A 306 159.48 -31.45 28.30
N SER A 307 160.04 -32.57 27.77
CA SER A 307 159.39 -33.39 26.74
C SER A 307 158.09 -34.05 27.23
N ASN A 308 158.01 -34.41 28.51
CA ASN A 308 156.89 -35.15 29.07
C ASN A 308 155.69 -34.23 29.37
N VAL A 309 155.93 -33.05 29.93
CA VAL A 309 154.86 -32.07 30.25
C VAL A 309 154.17 -31.56 28.97
N GLN A 310 154.88 -31.43 27.84
CA GLN A 310 154.26 -31.04 26.56
C GLN A 310 153.28 -32.07 25.97
N LYS A 311 153.30 -33.33 26.43
CA LYS A 311 152.55 -34.43 25.81
C LYS A 311 151.28 -34.84 26.56
N VAL A 312 151.09 -34.41 27.82
CA VAL A 312 150.01 -34.92 28.68
C VAL A 312 149.42 -33.82 29.57
N TYR A 313 148.21 -33.35 29.24
CA TYR A 313 147.40 -32.42 30.05
C TYR A 313 146.44 -33.18 31.00
N LEU A 314 146.96 -34.14 31.77
CA LEU A 314 146.21 -34.90 32.77
C LEU A 314 146.76 -34.58 34.15
N VAL A 315 145.87 -34.24 35.09
CA VAL A 315 146.23 -33.79 36.44
C VAL A 315 147.09 -34.85 37.17
N ASP A 316 146.62 -36.10 37.20
CA ASP A 316 147.34 -37.22 37.83
C ASP A 316 148.69 -37.54 37.18
N ALA A 317 148.84 -37.31 35.88
CA ALA A 317 150.11 -37.54 35.18
C ALA A 317 151.12 -36.44 35.52
N MET A 318 150.64 -35.21 35.64
CA MET A 318 151.44 -34.06 36.02
C MET A 318 151.86 -34.13 37.50
N GLN A 319 150.97 -34.59 38.40
CA GLN A 319 151.31 -34.86 39.79
C GLN A 319 152.39 -35.95 39.93
N ARG A 320 152.28 -37.05 39.16
CA ARG A 320 153.31 -38.10 39.14
C ARG A 320 154.66 -37.60 38.64
N GLN A 321 154.69 -36.68 37.66
CA GLN A 321 155.94 -36.05 37.20
C GLN A 321 156.52 -35.11 38.27
N ILE A 322 155.68 -34.36 39.01
CA ILE A 322 156.10 -33.51 40.14
C ILE A 322 156.74 -34.36 41.24
N SER A 323 156.11 -35.46 41.66
CA SER A 323 156.68 -36.38 42.66
C SER A 323 157.99 -37.00 42.18
N ALA A 324 158.06 -37.46 40.92
CA ALA A 324 159.28 -38.02 40.35
C ALA A 324 160.46 -37.02 40.29
N PHE A 325 160.18 -35.71 40.15
CA PHE A 325 161.20 -34.66 40.19
C PHE A 325 161.52 -34.19 41.63
N GLN A 326 160.65 -34.45 42.61
CA GLN A 326 160.92 -34.22 44.04
C GLN A 326 161.90 -35.25 44.62
N ASP A 327 161.78 -36.52 44.25
CA ASP A 327 162.56 -37.62 44.84
C ASP A 327 164.02 -37.71 44.32
N GLU A 328 164.39 -36.92 43.31
CA GLU A 328 165.72 -36.95 42.72
C GLU A 328 166.77 -36.20 43.56
N LYS A 329 167.86 -36.88 43.92
CA LYS A 329 168.92 -36.31 44.78
C LYS A 329 169.87 -35.42 43.98
N VAL A 330 169.75 -34.11 44.18
CA VAL A 330 170.60 -33.08 43.58
C VAL A 330 171.55 -32.49 44.63
N CYS A 331 172.77 -32.12 44.23
CA CYS A 331 173.74 -31.45 45.10
C CYS A 331 173.15 -30.14 45.69
N PRO A 332 173.38 -29.83 46.99
CA PRO A 332 172.83 -28.62 47.63
C PRO A 332 173.05 -27.33 46.84
N ALA A 333 174.19 -27.19 46.15
CA ALA A 333 174.55 -25.99 45.38
C ALA A 333 173.67 -25.73 44.13
N VAL A 334 172.96 -26.73 43.63
CA VAL A 334 172.01 -26.62 42.48
C VAL A 334 170.56 -26.95 42.85
N SER A 335 170.30 -27.29 44.11
CA SER A 335 168.96 -27.60 44.65
C SER A 335 167.92 -26.50 44.39
N TRP A 336 168.32 -25.22 44.39
CA TRP A 336 167.41 -24.10 44.15
C TRP A 336 166.70 -24.16 42.78
N VAL A 337 167.36 -24.72 41.75
CA VAL A 337 166.77 -24.92 40.41
C VAL A 337 165.67 -25.98 40.44
N GLN A 338 165.88 -27.05 41.22
CA GLN A 338 164.88 -28.09 41.46
C GLN A 338 163.68 -27.50 42.21
N THR A 339 163.91 -26.73 43.29
CA THR A 339 162.84 -26.08 44.07
C THR A 339 162.01 -25.11 43.23
N HIS A 340 162.65 -24.29 42.39
CA HIS A 340 161.94 -23.29 41.59
C HIS A 340 161.12 -23.94 40.45
N THR A 341 161.68 -24.95 39.78
CA THR A 341 160.96 -25.73 38.75
C THR A 341 159.77 -26.47 39.36
N LEU A 342 159.91 -27.06 40.56
CA LEU A 342 158.80 -27.68 41.29
C LEU A 342 157.69 -26.68 41.64
N SER A 343 158.03 -25.46 42.04
CA SER A 343 157.05 -24.40 42.31
C SER A 343 156.21 -24.07 41.06
N ILE A 344 156.84 -23.93 39.90
CA ILE A 344 156.16 -23.62 38.63
C ILE A 344 155.23 -24.78 38.22
N LEU A 345 155.71 -26.03 38.31
CA LEU A 345 154.91 -27.20 37.99
C LEU A 345 153.70 -27.36 38.93
N THR A 346 153.87 -27.06 40.22
CA THR A 346 152.78 -27.12 41.21
C THR A 346 151.68 -26.10 40.90
N SER A 347 152.02 -24.87 40.49
CA SER A 347 151.06 -23.84 40.09
C SER A 347 150.28 -24.20 38.82
N LEU A 348 150.92 -24.88 37.86
CA LEU A 348 150.25 -25.36 36.65
C LEU A 348 149.35 -26.57 36.93
N HIS A 349 149.73 -27.45 37.86
CA HIS A 349 148.89 -28.55 38.34
C HIS A 349 147.61 -28.03 39.00
N THR A 350 147.69 -27.03 39.88
CA THR A 350 146.49 -26.45 40.53
C THR A 350 145.53 -25.83 39.51
N LEU A 351 146.03 -25.15 38.48
CA LEU A 351 145.17 -24.60 37.41
C LEU A 351 144.41 -25.71 36.66
N LEU A 352 145.08 -26.82 36.35
CA LEU A 352 144.47 -27.96 35.68
C LEU A 352 143.42 -28.66 36.56
N GLN A 353 143.69 -28.80 37.87
CA GLN A 353 142.74 -29.34 38.85
C GLN A 353 141.47 -28.47 38.93
N ASP A 354 141.60 -27.15 39.13
CA ASP A 354 140.46 -26.23 39.22
C ASP A 354 139.56 -26.28 37.96
N THR A 355 140.16 -26.42 36.79
CA THR A 355 139.40 -26.58 35.53
C THR A 355 138.73 -27.95 35.37
N ALA A 356 139.26 -29.01 35.98
CA ALA A 356 138.62 -30.32 35.98
C ALA A 356 137.40 -30.34 36.92
N ASP A 357 137.54 -29.77 38.12
CA ASP A 357 136.48 -29.72 39.12
C ASP A 357 135.29 -28.85 38.70
N THR A 358 135.54 -27.74 37.98
CA THR A 358 134.46 -26.91 37.41
C THR A 358 133.70 -27.61 36.27
N LEU A 359 134.36 -28.41 35.43
CA LEU A 359 133.68 -29.20 34.41
C LEU A 359 132.83 -30.34 35.01
N LEU A 360 133.34 -31.00 36.06
CA LEU A 360 132.59 -31.97 36.85
C LEU A 360 131.34 -31.34 37.51
N ALA A 361 131.44 -30.12 38.03
CA ALA A 361 130.30 -29.38 38.58
C ALA A 361 129.22 -29.06 37.51
N THR A 362 129.61 -28.93 36.24
CA THR A 362 128.65 -28.81 35.11
C THR A 362 128.12 -30.16 34.60
N GLY A 363 128.48 -31.27 35.25
CA GLY A 363 128.00 -32.62 34.90
C GLY A 363 128.79 -33.30 33.77
N VAL A 364 129.98 -32.80 33.42
CA VAL A 364 130.81 -33.36 32.33
C VAL A 364 132.02 -34.10 32.92
N GLU A 365 132.09 -35.41 32.68
CA GLU A 365 133.13 -36.28 33.24
C GLU A 365 134.50 -36.08 32.56
N VAL A 366 135.49 -35.68 33.36
CA VAL A 366 136.89 -35.49 32.93
C VAL A 366 137.68 -36.77 33.21
N SER A 367 137.97 -37.57 32.19
CA SER A 367 138.74 -38.81 32.29
C SER A 367 139.67 -39.01 31.09
N GLU A 368 140.57 -40.00 31.16
CA GLU A 368 141.39 -40.39 29.99
C GLU A 368 140.53 -40.79 28.78
N LYS A 369 139.36 -41.42 29.01
CA LYS A 369 138.43 -41.82 27.94
C LYS A 369 137.77 -40.63 27.23
N THR A 370 137.57 -39.52 27.94
CA THR A 370 137.03 -38.28 27.37
C THR A 370 138.12 -37.32 26.88
N GLY A 371 139.40 -37.73 26.86
CA GLY A 371 140.52 -36.92 26.37
C GLY A 371 140.94 -35.80 27.33
N GLY A 372 140.66 -35.96 28.62
CA GLY A 372 140.91 -34.95 29.66
C GLY A 372 140.08 -33.67 29.49
N VAL A 373 140.54 -32.59 30.13
CA VAL A 373 139.85 -31.28 30.18
C VAL A 373 139.50 -30.77 28.77
N SER A 374 140.39 -30.95 27.79
CA SER A 374 140.19 -30.47 26.41
C SER A 374 139.05 -31.18 25.66
N GLY A 375 138.84 -32.48 25.91
CA GLY A 375 137.76 -33.23 25.26
C GLY A 375 136.41 -33.02 25.93
N ALA A 376 136.38 -32.91 27.27
CA ALA A 376 135.17 -32.54 28.02
C ALA A 376 134.56 -31.20 27.53
N VAL A 377 135.40 -30.18 27.29
CA VAL A 377 134.95 -28.88 26.74
C VAL A 377 134.32 -29.03 25.35
N LYS A 378 134.83 -29.93 24.48
CA LYS A 378 134.24 -30.17 23.16
C LYS A 378 132.84 -30.80 23.24
N THR A 379 132.64 -31.75 24.16
CA THR A 379 131.33 -32.40 24.38
C THR A 379 130.27 -31.38 24.81
N LEU A 380 130.62 -30.46 25.72
CA LEU A 380 129.72 -29.39 26.17
C LEU A 380 129.30 -28.47 25.01
N CYS A 381 130.24 -28.12 24.12
CA CYS A 381 129.92 -27.32 22.93
C CYS A 381 128.95 -28.04 21.97
N GLN A 382 129.05 -29.37 21.83
CA GLN A 382 128.14 -30.15 20.99
C GLN A 382 126.71 -30.20 21.58
N GLN A 383 126.59 -30.42 22.89
CA GLN A 383 125.28 -30.39 23.58
C GLN A 383 124.57 -29.04 23.42
N HIS A 384 125.32 -27.93 23.46
CA HIS A 384 124.74 -26.60 23.23
C HIS A 384 124.17 -26.44 21.80
N GLN A 385 124.85 -26.98 20.79
CA GLN A 385 124.38 -26.95 19.40
C GLN A 385 123.12 -27.81 19.19
N GLU A 386 123.07 -28.99 19.81
CA GLU A 386 121.90 -29.89 19.82
C GLU A 386 120.65 -29.16 20.37
N ILE A 387 120.77 -28.53 21.54
CA ILE A 387 119.67 -27.80 22.20
C ILE A 387 119.21 -26.62 21.35
N GLN A 388 120.13 -25.85 20.73
CA GLN A 388 119.73 -24.79 19.79
C GLN A 388 118.95 -25.33 18.58
N SER A 389 119.28 -26.52 18.09
CA SER A 389 118.56 -27.12 16.95
C SER A 389 117.11 -27.50 17.31
N GLN A 390 116.90 -28.00 18.53
CA GLN A 390 115.59 -28.37 19.05
C GLN A 390 114.71 -27.13 19.28
N LEU A 391 115.29 -26.05 19.83
CA LEU A 391 114.59 -24.78 20.02
C LEU A 391 114.05 -24.21 18.70
N ARG A 392 114.83 -24.29 17.61
CA ARG A 392 114.39 -23.85 16.27
C ARG A 392 113.23 -24.69 15.71
N LYS A 393 113.19 -25.99 15.98
CA LYS A 393 112.07 -26.87 15.56
C LYS A 393 110.77 -26.49 16.28
N LEU A 394 110.81 -26.35 17.60
CA LEU A 394 109.65 -25.95 18.41
C LEU A 394 109.12 -24.56 18.03
N GLN A 395 110.00 -23.62 17.66
CA GLN A 395 109.58 -22.32 17.14
C GLN A 395 108.86 -22.39 15.78
N ALA A 396 109.21 -23.37 14.92
CA ALA A 396 108.51 -23.59 13.65
C ALA A 396 107.16 -24.28 13.85
N GLU A 397 107.08 -25.27 14.73
CA GLU A 397 105.83 -25.96 15.09
C GLU A 397 104.83 -24.99 15.73
N LYS A 398 105.29 -24.08 16.59
CA LYS A 398 104.44 -23.02 17.16
C LYS A 398 103.80 -22.17 16.05
N LYS A 399 104.58 -21.69 15.07
CA LYS A 399 104.03 -20.89 13.96
C LYS A 399 102.99 -21.64 13.14
N GLN A 400 103.19 -22.94 12.89
CA GLN A 400 102.20 -23.77 12.19
C GLN A 400 100.91 -24.02 12.99
N LEU A 401 100.89 -23.74 14.30
CA LEU A 401 99.66 -23.77 15.09
C LEU A 401 98.97 -22.41 15.05
N GLU A 402 99.72 -21.31 15.22
CA GLU A 402 99.20 -19.94 15.05
C GLU A 402 98.56 -19.76 13.65
N GLU A 403 99.23 -20.20 12.57
CA GLU A 403 98.69 -20.16 11.19
C GLU A 403 97.43 -21.03 10.97
N ARG A 404 97.20 -22.06 11.80
CA ARG A 404 95.98 -22.90 11.73
C ARG A 404 94.83 -22.31 12.53
N GLU A 405 95.12 -21.64 13.63
CA GLU A 405 94.15 -20.91 14.46
C GLU A 405 93.60 -19.72 13.65
N ASP A 406 94.48 -18.91 13.05
CA ASP A 406 94.12 -17.82 12.12
C ASP A 406 93.21 -18.32 10.97
N GLN A 407 93.52 -19.49 10.38
CA GLN A 407 92.71 -20.07 9.29
C GLN A 407 91.33 -20.58 9.76
N ALA A 408 91.20 -21.01 11.02
CA ALA A 408 89.93 -21.45 11.59
C ALA A 408 89.01 -20.25 11.88
N ASP A 409 89.56 -19.19 12.46
CA ASP A 409 88.83 -17.93 12.72
C ASP A 409 88.38 -17.28 11.39
N ASP A 410 89.25 -17.23 10.38
CA ASP A 410 88.94 -16.66 9.07
C ASP A 410 87.89 -17.49 8.30
N MET A 411 87.78 -18.80 8.57
CA MET A 411 86.70 -19.67 8.08
C MET A 411 85.39 -19.42 8.83
N GLN A 412 85.42 -19.28 10.16
CA GLN A 412 84.23 -19.00 10.96
C GLN A 412 83.63 -17.63 10.61
N ILE A 413 84.44 -16.59 10.45
CA ILE A 413 83.98 -15.25 10.03
C ILE A 413 83.31 -15.30 8.65
N LYS A 414 83.83 -16.10 7.70
CA LYS A 414 83.21 -16.30 6.38
C LYS A 414 81.88 -17.05 6.47
N GLN A 415 81.75 -17.99 7.39
CA GLN A 415 80.49 -18.70 7.61
C GLN A 415 79.43 -17.79 8.26
N GLU A 416 79.78 -17.06 9.32
CA GLU A 416 78.88 -16.11 9.99
C GLU A 416 78.42 -14.98 9.06
N THR A 417 79.30 -14.46 8.19
CA THR A 417 78.94 -13.44 7.19
C THR A 417 78.04 -13.99 6.08
N MET A 418 78.25 -15.24 5.64
CA MET A 418 77.33 -15.93 4.72
C MET A 418 75.95 -16.15 5.34
N GLU A 419 75.88 -16.60 6.59
CA GLU A 419 74.61 -16.81 7.30
C GLU A 419 73.86 -15.48 7.51
N GLN A 420 74.54 -14.41 7.89
CA GLN A 420 73.95 -13.07 8.00
C GLN A 420 73.46 -12.52 6.65
N ALA A 421 74.19 -12.78 5.55
CA ALA A 421 73.76 -12.39 4.21
C ALA A 421 72.51 -13.16 3.77
N HIS A 422 72.43 -14.46 4.08
CA HIS A 422 71.27 -15.30 3.77
C HIS A 422 70.02 -14.85 4.56
N GLN A 423 70.18 -14.55 5.86
CA GLN A 423 69.11 -14.02 6.69
C GLN A 423 68.61 -12.65 6.21
N LYS A 424 69.50 -11.76 5.75
CA LYS A 424 69.10 -10.48 5.15
C LYS A 424 68.32 -10.65 3.85
N LEU A 425 68.81 -11.47 2.93
CA LEU A 425 68.10 -11.78 1.68
C LEU A 425 66.71 -12.38 1.94
N GLN A 426 66.57 -13.27 2.93
CA GLN A 426 65.28 -13.87 3.30
C GLN A 426 64.33 -12.85 3.97
N ALA A 427 64.86 -11.89 4.73
CA ALA A 427 64.09 -10.78 5.29
C ALA A 427 63.63 -9.80 4.18
N GLU A 428 64.51 -9.46 3.24
CA GLU A 428 64.18 -8.62 2.08
C GLU A 428 63.16 -9.31 1.16
N GLU A 429 63.26 -10.62 0.93
CA GLU A 429 62.30 -11.37 0.10
C GLU A 429 60.92 -11.49 0.78
N THR A 430 60.87 -11.66 2.11
CA THR A 430 59.60 -11.66 2.86
C THR A 430 58.99 -10.27 2.95
N GLN A 431 59.81 -9.22 3.09
CA GLN A 431 59.35 -7.83 3.01
C GLN A 431 58.81 -7.49 1.61
N ALA A 432 59.53 -7.84 0.53
CA ALA A 432 59.08 -7.59 -0.85
C ALA A 432 57.73 -8.28 -1.14
N LYS A 433 57.54 -9.53 -0.70
CA LYS A 433 56.25 -10.24 -0.80
C LYS A 433 55.14 -9.56 0.01
N MET A 434 55.46 -8.99 1.18
CA MET A 434 54.50 -8.23 1.98
C MET A 434 54.14 -6.88 1.31
N GLU A 435 55.12 -6.20 0.72
CA GLU A 435 54.89 -4.96 -0.03
C GLU A 435 54.07 -5.20 -1.30
N ASP A 436 54.33 -6.27 -2.06
CA ASP A 436 53.58 -6.58 -3.27
C ASP A 436 52.16 -7.07 -2.98
N THR A 437 51.96 -7.79 -1.87
CA THR A 437 50.59 -8.13 -1.41
C THR A 437 49.84 -6.90 -0.89
N MET A 438 50.50 -5.95 -0.21
CA MET A 438 49.92 -4.66 0.15
C MET A 438 49.59 -3.80 -1.08
N LYS A 439 50.47 -3.72 -2.09
CA LYS A 439 50.21 -3.01 -3.37
C LYS A 439 49.00 -3.61 -4.07
N LEU A 440 48.90 -4.94 -4.17
CA LEU A 440 47.77 -5.63 -4.80
C LEU A 440 46.45 -5.41 -4.02
N GLN A 441 46.50 -5.30 -2.69
CA GLN A 441 45.33 -4.94 -1.88
C GLN A 441 44.92 -3.48 -2.08
N LEU A 442 45.88 -2.55 -2.11
CA LEU A 442 45.63 -1.12 -2.37
C LEU A 442 45.07 -0.88 -3.77
N GLU A 443 45.60 -1.57 -4.79
CA GLU A 443 45.10 -1.49 -6.17
C GLU A 443 43.67 -1.99 -6.28
N LYS A 444 43.34 -3.13 -5.65
CA LYS A 444 41.97 -3.65 -5.58
C LYS A 444 41.01 -2.68 -4.86
N MET A 445 41.40 -2.17 -3.69
CA MET A 445 40.58 -1.16 -3.00
C MET A 445 40.41 0.11 -3.83
N SER A 446 41.42 0.51 -4.60
CA SER A 446 41.32 1.66 -5.52
C SER A 446 40.32 1.38 -6.65
N THR A 447 40.36 0.20 -7.27
CA THR A 447 39.38 -0.18 -8.31
C THR A 447 37.96 -0.31 -7.77
N ASP A 448 37.81 -0.84 -6.55
CA ASP A 448 36.51 -0.99 -5.89
C ASP A 448 35.93 0.38 -5.50
N LEU A 449 36.76 1.31 -5.00
CA LEU A 449 36.36 2.69 -4.72
C LEU A 449 35.99 3.47 -6.00
N GLU A 450 36.71 3.26 -7.10
CA GLU A 450 36.32 3.83 -8.39
C GLU A 450 35.01 3.25 -8.93
N ALA A 451 34.79 1.95 -8.78
CA ALA A 451 33.54 1.30 -9.17
C ALA A 451 32.36 1.82 -8.32
N ALA A 452 32.56 1.97 -7.01
CA ALA A 452 31.58 2.54 -6.10
C ALA A 452 31.23 3.99 -6.46
N ARG A 453 32.24 4.85 -6.72
CA ARG A 453 32.02 6.24 -7.18
C ARG A 453 31.28 6.32 -8.52
N LYS A 454 31.57 5.40 -9.46
CA LYS A 454 30.86 5.32 -10.75
C LYS A 454 29.39 4.90 -10.55
N ALA A 455 29.13 3.96 -9.65
CA ALA A 455 27.76 3.56 -9.30
C ALA A 455 26.99 4.68 -8.57
N GLU A 456 27.63 5.38 -7.64
CA GLU A 456 27.05 6.54 -6.94
C GLU A 456 26.70 7.68 -7.91
N ALA A 457 27.59 7.99 -8.87
CA ALA A 457 27.31 8.99 -9.90
C ALA A 457 26.14 8.60 -10.83
N VAL A 458 25.98 7.32 -11.16
CA VAL A 458 24.82 6.82 -11.93
C VAL A 458 23.54 6.98 -11.10
N LEU A 459 23.53 6.56 -9.84
CA LEU A 459 22.37 6.70 -8.94
C LEU A 459 21.99 8.17 -8.71
N HIS A 460 22.97 9.07 -8.61
CA HIS A 460 22.73 10.51 -8.50
C HIS A 460 22.05 11.06 -9.77
N SER A 461 22.53 10.68 -10.95
CA SER A 461 21.92 11.09 -12.23
C SER A 461 20.51 10.48 -12.42
N GLU A 462 20.29 9.24 -12.00
CA GLU A 462 18.96 8.63 -11.96
C GLU A 462 18.02 9.38 -11.00
N MET A 463 18.50 9.79 -9.83
CA MET A 463 17.74 10.60 -8.87
C MET A 463 17.40 11.99 -9.42
N GLU A 464 18.35 12.69 -10.03
CA GLU A 464 18.11 13.98 -10.70
C GLU A 464 17.09 13.86 -11.84
N THR A 465 17.20 12.83 -12.68
CA THR A 465 16.22 12.61 -13.77
C THR A 465 14.84 12.22 -13.24
N GLN A 466 14.75 11.52 -12.11
CA GLN A 466 13.48 11.28 -11.42
C GLN A 466 12.91 12.58 -10.83
N GLU A 467 13.73 13.42 -10.18
CA GLU A 467 13.28 14.70 -9.63
C GLU A 467 12.75 15.63 -10.73
N VAL A 468 13.46 15.75 -11.85
CA VAL A 468 13.00 16.49 -13.03
C VAL A 468 11.69 15.92 -13.57
N ARG A 469 11.55 14.59 -13.69
CA ARG A 469 10.29 13.95 -14.12
C ARG A 469 9.13 14.19 -13.15
N TRP A 470 9.39 14.28 -11.84
CA TRP A 470 8.37 14.61 -10.85
C TRP A 470 7.99 16.09 -10.92
N ARG A 471 8.97 16.98 -11.10
CA ARG A 471 8.74 18.42 -11.29
C ARG A 471 7.90 18.69 -12.56
N THR A 472 8.22 18.07 -13.70
CA THR A 472 7.41 18.22 -14.92
C THR A 472 6.00 17.65 -14.74
N LYS A 473 5.83 16.51 -14.06
CA LYS A 473 4.49 15.98 -13.75
C LYS A 473 3.68 16.92 -12.85
N LEU A 474 4.32 17.58 -11.89
CA LEU A 474 3.69 18.56 -11.01
C LEU A 474 3.25 19.79 -11.81
N GLU A 475 4.14 20.37 -12.61
CA GLU A 475 3.81 21.50 -13.49
C GLU A 475 2.69 21.17 -14.49
N GLU A 476 2.65 19.95 -15.03
CA GLU A 476 1.54 19.51 -15.88
C GLU A 476 0.23 19.29 -15.09
N ALA A 477 0.31 18.87 -13.83
CA ALA A 477 -0.86 18.73 -12.97
C ALA A 477 -1.44 20.10 -12.59
N GLU A 478 -0.59 21.06 -12.24
CA GLU A 478 -0.97 22.46 -11.99
C GLU A 478 -1.62 23.09 -13.23
N LYS A 479 -1.04 22.89 -14.43
CA LYS A 479 -1.65 23.34 -15.70
C LYS A 479 -3.03 22.74 -15.93
N ARG A 480 -3.20 21.42 -15.70
CA ARG A 480 -4.51 20.76 -15.79
C ARG A 480 -5.50 21.27 -14.75
N GLU A 481 -5.04 21.60 -13.55
CA GLU A 481 -5.89 22.20 -12.51
C GLU A 481 -6.36 23.60 -12.92
N ILE A 482 -5.47 24.44 -13.47
CA ILE A 482 -5.83 25.77 -14.00
C ILE A 482 -6.84 25.62 -15.15
N GLU A 483 -6.60 24.75 -16.13
CA GLU A 483 -7.55 24.48 -17.22
C GLU A 483 -8.92 24.00 -16.72
N LEU A 484 -8.96 23.19 -15.66
CA LEU A 484 -10.21 22.73 -15.06
C LEU A 484 -10.92 23.85 -14.30
N ARG A 485 -10.19 24.71 -13.59
CA ARG A 485 -10.74 25.91 -12.93
C ARG A 485 -11.32 26.89 -13.95
N GLU A 486 -10.63 27.14 -15.06
CA GLU A 486 -11.13 27.96 -16.18
C GLU A 486 -12.43 27.37 -16.76
N LYS A 487 -12.48 26.06 -17.05
CA LYS A 487 -13.69 25.36 -17.52
C LYS A 487 -14.84 25.44 -16.52
N ILE A 488 -14.58 25.36 -15.22
CA ILE A 488 -15.60 25.56 -14.17
C ILE A 488 -16.14 26.98 -14.24
N THR A 489 -15.28 28.01 -14.29
CA THR A 489 -15.73 29.41 -14.38
C THR A 489 -16.49 29.72 -15.68
N GLU A 490 -16.16 29.05 -16.80
CA GLU A 490 -16.92 29.15 -18.05
C GLU A 490 -18.32 28.53 -17.90
N VAL A 491 -18.44 27.35 -17.26
CA VAL A 491 -19.74 26.72 -16.97
C VAL A 491 -20.56 27.57 -15.99
N GLU A 492 -19.97 28.11 -14.92
CA GLU A 492 -20.63 29.02 -13.98
C GLU A 492 -21.18 30.26 -14.70
N LEU A 493 -20.40 30.86 -15.60
CA LEU A 493 -20.83 32.00 -16.42
C LEU A 493 -21.97 31.62 -17.38
N GLN A 494 -21.93 30.44 -17.99
CA GLN A 494 -23.02 29.93 -18.82
C GLN A 494 -24.29 29.70 -17.99
N GLU A 495 -24.19 29.10 -16.80
CA GLU A 495 -25.32 28.93 -15.88
C GLU A 495 -25.90 30.27 -15.43
N GLU A 496 -25.07 31.28 -15.15
CA GLU A 496 -25.55 32.62 -14.80
C GLU A 496 -26.27 33.29 -15.98
N GLN A 497 -25.78 33.11 -17.21
CA GLN A 497 -26.46 33.58 -18.43
C GLN A 497 -27.80 32.85 -18.66
N TRP A 498 -27.85 31.53 -18.45
CA TRP A 498 -29.11 30.78 -18.51
C TRP A 498 -30.09 31.20 -17.43
N ARG A 499 -29.62 31.40 -16.19
CA ARG A 499 -30.43 31.91 -15.07
C ARG A 499 -31.03 33.28 -15.40
N LYS A 500 -30.24 34.20 -15.97
CA LYS A 500 -30.71 35.52 -16.42
C LYS A 500 -31.79 35.40 -17.51
N LYS A 501 -31.59 34.57 -18.54
CA LYS A 501 -32.60 34.30 -19.59
C LYS A 501 -33.89 33.71 -19.02
N MET A 502 -33.79 32.76 -18.08
CA MET A 502 -34.96 32.16 -17.41
C MET A 502 -35.71 33.19 -16.56
N GLU A 503 -35.02 34.12 -15.91
CA GLU A 503 -35.66 35.17 -15.12
C GLU A 503 -36.33 36.23 -16.03
N GLU A 504 -35.68 36.63 -17.13
CA GLU A 504 -36.29 37.44 -18.18
C GLU A 504 -37.52 36.77 -18.81
N GLU A 505 -37.53 35.43 -18.91
CA GLU A 505 -38.68 34.66 -19.38
C GLU A 505 -39.85 34.68 -18.40
N LYS A 506 -39.59 34.45 -17.11
CA LYS A 506 -40.62 34.58 -16.06
C LYS A 506 -41.21 35.99 -16.03
N VAL A 507 -40.38 37.03 -16.07
CA VAL A 507 -40.85 38.43 -16.09
C VAL A 507 -41.73 38.68 -17.32
N ARG A 508 -41.38 38.14 -18.50
CA ARG A 508 -42.23 38.19 -19.70
C ARG A 508 -43.55 37.43 -19.53
N GLU A 509 -43.53 36.24 -18.90
CA GLU A 509 -44.74 35.45 -18.63
C GLU A 509 -45.66 36.16 -17.63
N ASP A 510 -45.12 36.72 -16.54
CA ASP A 510 -45.89 37.43 -15.53
C ASP A 510 -46.45 38.77 -16.04
N GLU A 511 -45.70 39.49 -16.89
CA GLU A 511 -46.26 40.62 -17.63
C GLU A 511 -47.42 40.20 -18.54
N TRP A 512 -47.30 39.06 -19.22
CA TRP A 512 -48.36 38.55 -20.10
C TRP A 512 -49.58 38.10 -19.29
N ARG A 513 -49.38 37.38 -18.18
CA ARG A 513 -50.40 36.97 -17.21
C ARG A 513 -51.17 38.19 -16.70
N ARG A 514 -50.47 39.24 -16.27
CA ARG A 514 -51.06 40.51 -15.84
C ARG A 514 -51.86 41.19 -16.97
N ARG A 515 -51.33 41.26 -18.20
CA ARG A 515 -52.07 41.83 -19.35
C ARG A 515 -53.36 41.05 -19.67
N VAL A 516 -53.34 39.72 -19.53
CA VAL A 516 -54.53 38.86 -19.69
C VAL A 516 -55.53 39.11 -18.57
N GLU A 517 -55.09 39.19 -17.32
CA GLU A 517 -55.94 39.48 -16.18
C GLU A 517 -56.58 40.89 -16.28
N GLU A 518 -55.82 41.91 -16.66
CA GLU A 518 -56.32 43.26 -16.97
C GLU A 518 -57.30 43.28 -18.15
N ALA A 519 -57.15 42.39 -19.13
CA ALA A 519 -58.11 42.25 -20.23
C ALA A 519 -59.41 41.56 -19.77
N LEU A 520 -59.31 40.53 -18.92
CA LEU A 520 -60.47 39.85 -18.32
C LEU A 520 -61.24 40.77 -17.36
N GLN A 521 -60.55 41.55 -16.54
CA GLN A 521 -61.16 42.55 -15.65
C GLN A 521 -61.91 43.61 -16.46
N ARG A 522 -61.29 44.20 -17.49
CA ARG A 522 -61.95 45.15 -18.40
C ARG A 522 -63.15 44.53 -19.13
N GLY A 523 -63.05 43.28 -19.57
CA GLY A 523 -64.18 42.56 -20.17
C GLY A 523 -65.35 42.40 -19.19
N ALA A 524 -65.06 42.00 -17.95
CA ALA A 524 -66.06 41.87 -16.89
C ALA A 524 -66.66 43.23 -16.46
N GLU A 525 -65.88 44.31 -16.49
CA GLU A 525 -66.38 45.67 -16.25
C GLU A 525 -67.29 46.16 -17.39
N GLN A 526 -66.90 45.95 -18.64
CA GLN A 526 -67.74 46.27 -19.81
C GLN A 526 -69.07 45.50 -19.76
N GLU A 527 -69.05 44.22 -19.38
CA GLU A 527 -70.27 43.42 -19.27
C GLU A 527 -71.15 43.88 -18.10
N ARG A 528 -70.56 44.22 -16.93
CA ARG A 528 -71.31 44.83 -15.82
C ARG A 528 -71.95 46.16 -16.21
N GLU A 529 -71.27 46.98 -17.02
CA GLU A 529 -71.80 48.26 -17.47
C GLU A 529 -72.93 48.07 -18.49
N ARG A 530 -72.81 47.09 -19.40
CA ARG A 530 -73.95 46.66 -20.25
C ARG A 530 -75.15 46.24 -19.43
N SER A 531 -74.96 45.35 -18.45
CA SER A 531 -76.05 44.93 -17.56
C SER A 531 -76.66 46.09 -16.77
N ARG A 532 -75.88 47.11 -16.40
CA ARG A 532 -76.40 48.34 -15.76
C ARG A 532 -77.28 49.13 -16.71
N VAL A 533 -76.83 49.37 -17.94
CA VAL A 533 -77.60 50.06 -18.98
C VAL A 533 -78.90 49.30 -19.27
N GLU A 534 -78.84 47.98 -19.47
CA GLU A 534 -80.04 47.14 -19.64
C GLU A 534 -81.01 47.25 -18.45
N ILE A 535 -80.50 47.22 -17.22
CA ILE A 535 -81.33 47.41 -16.01
C ILE A 535 -81.97 48.81 -15.98
N GLU A 536 -81.28 49.85 -16.44
CA GLU A 536 -81.85 51.20 -16.53
C GLU A 536 -82.90 51.33 -17.64
N GLU A 537 -82.68 50.71 -18.80
CA GLU A 537 -83.67 50.59 -19.88
C GLU A 537 -84.92 49.83 -19.42
N TYR A 538 -84.77 48.68 -18.75
CA TYR A 538 -85.89 47.94 -18.18
C TYR A 538 -86.62 48.74 -17.08
N ARG A 539 -85.88 49.48 -16.23
CA ARG A 539 -86.50 50.38 -15.24
C ARG A 539 -87.31 51.48 -15.93
N GLU A 540 -86.82 52.03 -17.03
CA GLU A 540 -87.53 53.06 -17.78
C GLU A 540 -88.75 52.51 -18.51
N GLN A 541 -88.67 51.31 -19.10
CA GLN A 541 -89.85 50.60 -19.62
C GLN A 541 -90.90 50.38 -18.52
N VAL A 542 -90.47 49.98 -17.31
CA VAL A 542 -91.38 49.84 -16.15
C VAL A 542 -92.00 51.19 -15.75
N ARG A 543 -91.25 52.30 -15.80
CA ARG A 543 -91.83 53.64 -15.58
C ARG A 543 -92.84 54.00 -16.65
N GLN A 544 -92.54 53.77 -17.92
CA GLN A 544 -93.45 54.05 -19.04
C GLN A 544 -94.73 53.21 -18.96
N HIS A 545 -94.60 51.93 -18.62
CA HIS A 545 -95.74 51.05 -18.35
C HIS A 545 -96.56 51.54 -17.15
N ALA A 546 -95.92 51.97 -16.05
CA ALA A 546 -96.62 52.52 -14.89
C ALA A 546 -97.43 53.79 -15.23
N HIS A 547 -96.85 54.73 -15.98
CA HIS A 547 -97.58 55.92 -16.46
C HIS A 547 -98.75 55.53 -17.37
N THR A 548 -98.56 54.54 -18.25
CA THR A 548 -99.62 54.04 -19.15
C THR A 548 -100.75 53.38 -18.36
N ILE A 549 -100.43 52.59 -17.33
CA ILE A 549 -101.42 51.97 -16.44
C ILE A 549 -102.23 53.05 -15.71
N VAL A 550 -101.57 54.06 -15.11
CA VAL A 550 -102.27 55.16 -14.43
C VAL A 550 -103.21 55.92 -15.39
N ALA A 551 -102.75 56.23 -16.61
CA ALA A 551 -103.60 56.87 -17.62
C ALA A 551 -104.81 56.01 -18.02
N LEU A 552 -104.65 54.68 -18.11
CA LEU A 552 -105.76 53.75 -18.35
C LEU A 552 -106.70 53.63 -17.14
N GLU A 553 -106.18 53.69 -15.91
CA GLU A 553 -106.98 53.72 -14.67
C GLU A 553 -107.79 55.04 -14.54
N GLU A 554 -107.22 56.17 -14.95
CA GLU A 554 -107.91 57.46 -15.05
C GLU A 554 -109.03 57.44 -16.12
N GLN A 555 -108.77 56.85 -17.29
CA GLN A 555 -109.81 56.64 -18.31
C GLN A 555 -110.91 55.69 -17.82
N MET A 556 -110.55 54.59 -17.16
CA MET A 556 -111.50 53.63 -16.61
C MET A 556 -112.32 54.20 -15.44
N SER A 557 -111.73 55.03 -14.57
CA SER A 557 -112.46 55.71 -13.50
C SER A 557 -113.40 56.79 -14.05
N SER A 558 -112.97 57.54 -15.07
CA SER A 558 -113.82 58.49 -15.81
C SER A 558 -114.98 57.79 -16.52
N ALA A 559 -114.74 56.63 -17.14
CA ALA A 559 -115.79 55.81 -17.76
C ALA A 559 -116.78 55.25 -16.72
N ARG A 560 -116.28 54.80 -15.56
CA ARG A 560 -117.10 54.36 -14.42
C ARG A 560 -117.90 55.51 -13.78
N GLN A 561 -117.40 56.75 -13.84
CA GLN A 561 -118.14 57.92 -13.37
C GLN A 561 -119.27 58.27 -14.34
N LYS A 562 -119.00 58.35 -15.65
CA LYS A 562 -120.05 58.52 -16.67
C LYS A 562 -121.10 57.42 -16.60
N ALA A 563 -120.69 56.17 -16.36
CA ALA A 563 -121.63 55.06 -16.17
C ALA A 563 -122.50 55.22 -14.92
N ARG A 564 -122.00 55.83 -13.84
CA ARG A 564 -122.79 56.19 -12.65
C ARG A 564 -123.74 57.36 -12.94
N GLU A 565 -123.29 58.40 -13.63
CA GLU A 565 -124.13 59.53 -14.06
C GLU A 565 -125.31 59.04 -14.94
N MET A 566 -125.03 58.22 -15.97
CA MET A 566 -126.07 57.58 -16.80
C MET A 566 -127.00 56.64 -16.01
N GLN A 567 -126.49 55.98 -14.96
CA GLN A 567 -127.27 55.12 -14.08
C GLN A 567 -128.20 55.94 -13.16
N GLU A 568 -127.71 57.06 -12.61
CA GLU A 568 -128.49 58.01 -11.81
C GLU A 568 -129.56 58.72 -12.65
N GLU A 569 -129.25 59.11 -13.89
CA GLU A 569 -130.24 59.59 -14.86
C GLU A 569 -131.32 58.54 -15.14
N ARG A 570 -130.92 57.29 -15.40
CA ARG A 570 -131.85 56.19 -15.67
C ARG A 570 -132.71 55.87 -14.44
N ASP A 571 -132.15 55.92 -13.25
CA ASP A 571 -132.89 55.66 -12.01
C ASP A 571 -133.84 56.84 -11.69
N SER A 572 -133.47 58.09 -12.02
CA SER A 572 -134.37 59.25 -11.99
C SER A 572 -135.53 59.10 -12.98
N LEU A 573 -135.27 58.68 -14.22
CA LEU A 573 -136.31 58.35 -15.21
C LEU A 573 -137.20 57.18 -14.74
N THR A 574 -136.63 56.21 -14.05
CA THR A 574 -137.36 55.08 -13.46
C THR A 574 -138.25 55.54 -12.30
N GLN A 575 -137.79 56.50 -11.49
CA GLN A 575 -138.60 57.12 -10.44
C GLN A 575 -139.75 57.97 -11.03
N GLN A 576 -139.51 58.72 -12.11
CA GLN A 576 -140.57 59.43 -12.83
C GLN A 576 -141.63 58.45 -13.39
N LEU A 577 -141.20 57.30 -13.91
CA LEU A 577 -142.11 56.21 -14.32
C LEU A 577 -142.88 55.61 -13.13
N ALA A 578 -142.25 55.44 -11.96
CA ALA A 578 -142.90 54.95 -10.75
C ALA A 578 -143.94 55.95 -10.18
N GLU A 579 -143.64 57.25 -10.24
CA GLU A 579 -144.58 58.33 -9.86
C GLU A 579 -145.77 58.42 -10.84
N ALA A 580 -145.56 58.13 -12.13
CA ALA A 580 -146.65 57.96 -13.09
C ALA A 580 -147.49 56.71 -12.79
N LEU A 581 -146.86 55.58 -12.41
CA LEU A 581 -147.56 54.34 -12.05
C LEU A 581 -148.40 54.47 -10.76
N ASN A 582 -147.92 55.24 -9.77
CA ASN A 582 -148.62 55.45 -8.50
C ASN A 582 -149.85 56.37 -8.61
N LYS A 583 -150.07 57.03 -9.74
CA LYS A 583 -151.29 57.82 -10.02
C LYS A 583 -152.41 57.00 -10.69
N MET A 584 -152.20 55.70 -10.92
CA MET A 584 -153.06 54.85 -11.77
C MET A 584 -153.52 53.55 -11.07
N LYS A 585 -153.86 53.61 -9.77
CA LYS A 585 -154.42 52.47 -9.02
C LYS A 585 -155.51 52.88 -8.03
N ASP A 586 -156.75 52.85 -8.51
CA ASP A 586 -157.88 52.31 -7.76
C ASP A 586 -158.65 51.35 -8.69
N ASP A 587 -159.27 50.33 -8.10
CA ASP A 587 -160.03 49.22 -8.70
C ASP A 587 -159.31 48.13 -9.55
N LYS A 588 -159.77 46.90 -9.29
CA LYS A 588 -159.37 45.56 -9.80
C LYS A 588 -160.70 44.79 -10.03
N PRO A 589 -160.81 43.64 -10.77
CA PRO A 589 -159.85 42.51 -10.75
C PRO A 589 -159.70 41.63 -12.04
N SER A 590 -158.77 40.66 -11.97
CA SER A 590 -158.71 39.37 -12.73
C SER A 590 -158.48 39.40 -14.28
N VAL A 591 -157.81 38.44 -14.96
CA VAL A 591 -157.04 37.21 -14.62
C VAL A 591 -156.15 36.81 -15.83
N SER A 592 -155.21 35.85 -15.67
CA SER A 592 -154.38 35.16 -16.72
C SER A 592 -153.37 36.04 -17.50
N SER A 593 -152.05 35.79 -17.45
CA SER A 593 -151.25 34.65 -17.96
C SER A 593 -150.92 34.75 -19.45
N GLU A 594 -149.65 35.03 -19.79
CA GLU A 594 -148.80 34.14 -20.61
C GLU A 594 -147.34 34.61 -20.67
N GLN A 595 -146.43 33.68 -21.03
CA GLN A 595 -144.97 33.82 -20.94
C GLN A 595 -144.36 34.13 -22.32
N THR A 596 -143.38 35.05 -22.42
CA THR A 596 -142.47 35.03 -23.60
C THR A 596 -141.07 35.64 -23.44
N GLU A 597 -140.86 36.68 -22.63
CA GLU A 597 -139.58 37.44 -22.67
C GLU A 597 -138.48 36.93 -21.73
N GLU A 598 -138.81 36.50 -20.50
CA GLU A 598 -137.81 36.01 -19.53
C GLU A 598 -137.06 34.76 -20.05
N GLN A 599 -137.76 33.84 -20.75
CA GLN A 599 -137.10 32.71 -21.40
C GLN A 599 -136.13 33.12 -22.49
N GLN A 600 -136.31 34.28 -23.12
CA GLN A 600 -135.44 34.79 -24.18
C GLN A 600 -134.16 35.39 -23.59
N GLN A 601 -134.28 36.14 -22.48
CA GLN A 601 -133.14 36.64 -21.71
C GLN A 601 -132.36 35.50 -21.03
N LEU A 602 -133.04 34.46 -20.52
CA LEU A 602 -132.38 33.27 -19.98
C LEU A 602 -131.65 32.47 -21.07
N LYS A 603 -132.23 32.37 -22.29
CA LYS A 603 -131.55 31.76 -23.44
C LYS A 603 -130.32 32.57 -23.86
N GLN A 604 -130.40 33.91 -23.88
CA GLN A 604 -129.27 34.78 -24.21
C GLN A 604 -128.13 34.69 -23.18
N THR A 605 -128.44 34.69 -21.88
CA THR A 605 -127.43 34.49 -20.83
C THR A 605 -126.83 33.08 -20.88
N VAL A 606 -127.62 32.04 -21.14
CA VAL A 606 -127.11 30.67 -21.38
C VAL A 606 -126.22 30.59 -22.63
N THR A 607 -126.53 31.30 -23.72
CA THR A 607 -125.61 31.37 -24.88
C THR A 607 -124.34 32.18 -24.60
N SER A 608 -124.42 33.26 -23.83
CA SER A 608 -123.24 34.03 -23.39
C SER A 608 -122.32 33.19 -22.49
N LEU A 609 -122.89 32.47 -21.52
CA LEU A 609 -122.15 31.54 -20.66
C LEU A 609 -121.56 30.36 -21.44
N ARG A 610 -122.25 29.83 -22.46
CA ARG A 610 -121.67 28.82 -23.37
C ARG A 610 -120.53 29.38 -24.22
N ALA A 611 -120.62 30.62 -24.69
CA ALA A 611 -119.54 31.26 -25.43
C ALA A 611 -118.31 31.48 -24.53
N SER A 612 -118.50 31.99 -23.30
CA SER A 612 -117.44 32.14 -22.31
C SER A 612 -116.81 30.80 -21.90
N LEU A 613 -117.64 29.75 -21.71
CA LEU A 613 -117.17 28.40 -21.47
C LEU A 613 -116.38 27.84 -22.66
N GLY A 614 -116.80 28.13 -23.90
CA GLY A 614 -116.07 27.73 -25.11
C GLY A 614 -114.70 28.42 -25.24
N VAL A 615 -114.61 29.71 -24.89
CA VAL A 615 -113.34 30.45 -24.83
C VAL A 615 -112.44 29.89 -23.72
N SER A 616 -112.99 29.61 -22.53
CA SER A 616 -112.23 28.98 -21.44
C SER A 616 -111.76 27.57 -21.79
N GLN A 617 -112.56 26.78 -22.51
CA GLN A 617 -112.17 25.46 -23.02
C GLN A 617 -111.06 25.57 -24.08
N GLN A 618 -111.12 26.56 -24.99
CA GLN A 618 -110.03 26.82 -25.94
C GLN A 618 -108.74 27.25 -25.23
N GLU A 619 -108.83 28.07 -24.19
CA GLU A 619 -107.67 28.49 -23.40
C GLU A 619 -107.05 27.30 -22.64
N VAL A 620 -107.87 26.42 -22.05
CA VAL A 620 -107.39 25.15 -21.45
C VAL A 620 -106.73 24.24 -22.49
N VAL A 621 -107.24 24.20 -23.74
CA VAL A 621 -106.58 23.48 -24.84
C VAL A 621 -105.24 24.13 -25.21
N ARG A 622 -105.15 25.47 -25.32
CA ARG A 622 -103.86 26.17 -25.56
C ARG A 622 -102.85 25.90 -24.44
N GLN A 623 -103.30 25.93 -23.18
CA GLN A 623 -102.45 25.60 -22.04
C GLN A 623 -102.02 24.13 -22.07
N GLY A 624 -102.88 23.21 -22.52
CA GLY A 624 -102.52 21.82 -22.81
C GLY A 624 -101.49 21.67 -23.94
N GLU A 625 -101.58 22.46 -25.01
CA GLU A 625 -100.58 22.51 -26.08
C GLU A 625 -99.22 23.00 -25.56
N VAL A 626 -99.21 24.03 -24.71
CA VAL A 626 -97.98 24.54 -24.05
C VAL A 626 -97.42 23.52 -23.06
N ILE A 627 -98.24 22.88 -22.23
CA ILE A 627 -97.80 21.83 -21.30
C ILE A 627 -97.22 20.63 -22.07
N THR A 628 -97.83 20.22 -23.19
CA THR A 628 -97.30 19.13 -24.02
C THR A 628 -96.06 19.52 -24.80
N SER A 629 -95.86 20.79 -25.18
CA SER A 629 -94.58 21.25 -25.72
C SER A 629 -93.48 21.24 -24.66
N LEU A 630 -93.73 21.85 -23.48
CA LEU A 630 -92.77 21.85 -22.37
C LEU A 630 -92.46 20.44 -21.87
N SER A 631 -93.44 19.52 -21.87
CA SER A 631 -93.21 18.10 -21.53
C SER A 631 -92.31 17.41 -22.56
N ARG A 632 -92.43 17.77 -23.83
CA ARG A 632 -91.58 17.26 -24.91
C ARG A 632 -90.16 17.83 -24.81
N ASP A 633 -90.04 19.11 -24.49
CA ASP A 633 -88.76 19.78 -24.31
C ASP A 633 -88.03 19.26 -23.05
N LEU A 634 -88.76 18.99 -21.97
CA LEU A 634 -88.24 18.30 -20.78
C LEU A 634 -87.84 16.85 -21.08
N ALA A 635 -88.63 16.10 -21.86
CA ALA A 635 -88.24 14.76 -22.30
C ALA A 635 -86.99 14.78 -23.20
N HIS A 636 -86.85 15.79 -24.05
CA HIS A 636 -85.68 15.98 -24.91
C HIS A 636 -84.44 16.44 -24.12
N ALA A 637 -84.63 17.29 -23.10
CA ALA A 637 -83.59 17.66 -22.16
C ALA A 637 -83.16 16.46 -21.28
N HIS A 638 -84.10 15.64 -20.81
CA HIS A 638 -83.81 14.40 -20.09
C HIS A 638 -83.10 13.37 -20.98
N ALA A 639 -83.46 13.24 -22.26
CA ALA A 639 -82.73 12.40 -23.21
C ALA A 639 -81.27 12.89 -23.33
N ARG A 640 -81.05 14.18 -23.64
CA ARG A 640 -79.71 14.77 -23.75
C ARG A 640 -78.89 14.67 -22.45
N LEU A 641 -79.52 14.82 -21.27
CA LEU A 641 -78.85 14.63 -19.99
C LEU A 641 -78.55 13.15 -19.71
N SER A 642 -79.42 12.23 -20.11
CA SER A 642 -79.18 10.79 -20.02
C SER A 642 -78.04 10.36 -20.94
N ASP A 643 -77.96 10.90 -22.14
CA ASP A 643 -76.86 10.69 -23.08
C ASP A 643 -75.54 11.21 -22.47
N LEU A 644 -75.52 12.45 -21.95
CA LEU A 644 -74.36 13.03 -21.24
C LEU A 644 -73.99 12.29 -19.93
N THR A 645 -74.90 11.52 -19.34
CA THR A 645 -74.62 10.72 -18.13
C THR A 645 -74.14 9.30 -18.48
N GLY A 646 -74.47 8.79 -19.68
CA GLY A 646 -74.04 7.48 -20.17
C GLY A 646 -72.78 7.52 -21.06
N GLU A 647 -72.53 8.65 -21.73
CA GLU A 647 -71.38 8.85 -22.60
C GLU A 647 -70.18 9.38 -21.81
N LEU A 648 -69.38 8.45 -21.27
CA LEU A 648 -67.95 8.73 -21.07
C LEU A 648 -67.39 9.19 -22.42
N SER A 649 -66.73 10.35 -22.44
CA SER A 649 -66.20 10.90 -23.69
C SER A 649 -65.36 9.86 -24.43
N GLU A 650 -65.40 9.87 -25.77
CA GLU A 650 -64.67 8.86 -26.57
C GLU A 650 -63.18 8.79 -26.18
N ARG A 651 -62.62 9.93 -25.77
CA ARG A 651 -61.31 10.05 -25.15
C ARG A 651 -61.18 9.26 -23.82
N GLN A 652 -62.04 9.49 -22.84
CA GLN A 652 -62.04 8.76 -21.57
C GLN A 652 -62.30 7.26 -21.75
N LYS A 653 -63.13 6.88 -22.74
CA LYS A 653 -63.36 5.49 -23.11
C LYS A 653 -62.10 4.85 -23.69
N MET A 654 -61.43 5.53 -24.63
CA MET A 654 -60.15 5.10 -25.18
C MET A 654 -59.05 5.03 -24.10
N GLU A 655 -58.97 6.02 -23.20
CA GLU A 655 -58.07 6.02 -22.06
C GLU A 655 -58.35 4.80 -21.14
N LEU A 656 -59.61 4.53 -20.79
CA LEU A 656 -60.00 3.32 -20.04
C LEU A 656 -59.71 2.00 -20.79
N GLU A 657 -59.86 1.95 -22.10
CA GLU A 657 -59.50 0.77 -22.91
C GLU A 657 -57.98 0.59 -22.97
N THR A 658 -57.18 1.65 -23.06
CA THR A 658 -55.71 1.57 -22.96
C THR A 658 -55.25 1.19 -21.57
N HIS A 659 -55.87 1.68 -20.50
CA HIS A 659 -55.58 1.25 -19.13
C HIS A 659 -55.98 -0.21 -18.88
N LYS A 660 -57.11 -0.68 -19.43
CA LYS A 660 -57.49 -2.10 -19.39
C LYS A 660 -56.48 -2.98 -20.13
N ALA A 661 -56.03 -2.57 -21.31
CA ALA A 661 -54.99 -3.27 -22.06
C ALA A 661 -53.66 -3.31 -21.27
N LEU A 662 -53.24 -2.18 -20.69
CA LEU A 662 -52.04 -2.09 -19.87
C LEU A 662 -52.13 -2.99 -18.63
N VAL A 663 -53.27 -3.06 -17.95
CA VAL A 663 -53.48 -3.95 -16.79
C VAL A 663 -53.46 -5.42 -17.21
N VAL A 664 -53.95 -5.77 -18.40
CA VAL A 664 -53.85 -7.13 -18.96
C VAL A 664 -52.38 -7.48 -19.29
N ASP A 665 -51.63 -6.57 -19.90
CA ASP A 665 -50.20 -6.74 -20.18
C ASP A 665 -49.37 -6.84 -18.89
N GLN A 666 -49.63 -5.99 -17.89
CA GLN A 666 -49.00 -6.06 -16.57
C GLN A 666 -49.33 -7.39 -15.87
N ARG A 667 -50.58 -7.86 -15.94
CA ARG A 667 -50.99 -9.17 -15.39
C ARG A 667 -50.30 -10.33 -16.12
N MET A 668 -50.11 -10.23 -17.44
CA MET A 668 -49.34 -11.21 -18.23
C MET A 668 -47.85 -11.20 -17.82
N GLN A 669 -47.24 -10.01 -17.68
CA GLN A 669 -45.85 -9.87 -17.24
C GLN A 669 -45.65 -10.41 -15.81
N LEU A 670 -46.55 -10.09 -14.88
CA LEU A 670 -46.53 -10.65 -13.52
C LEU A 670 -46.67 -12.17 -13.55
N SER A 671 -47.61 -12.72 -14.32
CA SER A 671 -47.75 -14.19 -14.48
C SER A 671 -46.48 -14.84 -15.03
N MET A 672 -45.84 -14.23 -16.04
CA MET A 672 -44.56 -14.70 -16.59
C MET A 672 -43.40 -14.57 -15.59
N LEU A 673 -43.39 -13.54 -14.76
CA LEU A 673 -42.39 -13.36 -13.70
C LEU A 673 -42.59 -14.37 -12.58
N THR A 674 -43.83 -14.60 -12.12
CA THR A 674 -44.17 -15.66 -11.16
C THR A 674 -43.77 -17.03 -11.71
N GLN A 675 -44.06 -17.35 -12.98
CA GLN A 675 -43.65 -18.61 -13.59
C GLN A 675 -42.12 -18.76 -13.72
N LYS A 676 -41.39 -17.68 -14.01
CA LYS A 676 -39.92 -17.70 -13.93
C LYS A 676 -39.44 -17.94 -12.50
N LEU A 677 -40.10 -17.33 -11.52
CA LEU A 677 -39.73 -17.41 -10.11
C LEU A 677 -39.97 -18.82 -9.54
N THR A 678 -41.07 -19.49 -9.92
CA THR A 678 -41.29 -20.91 -9.60
C THR A 678 -40.26 -21.81 -10.25
N VAL A 679 -39.92 -21.62 -11.54
CA VAL A 679 -38.86 -22.40 -12.20
C VAL A 679 -37.49 -22.17 -11.57
N THR A 680 -37.17 -20.94 -11.09
CA THR A 680 -35.94 -20.72 -10.32
C THR A 680 -35.99 -21.33 -8.92
N ALA A 681 -37.17 -21.38 -8.28
CA ALA A 681 -37.33 -22.05 -6.99
C ALA A 681 -37.13 -23.57 -7.12
N GLU A 682 -37.77 -24.21 -8.11
CA GLU A 682 -37.57 -25.62 -8.45
C GLU A 682 -36.09 -25.94 -8.75
N LEU A 683 -35.38 -25.04 -9.46
CA LEU A 683 -33.95 -25.19 -9.72
C LEU A 683 -33.10 -25.05 -8.44
N VAL A 684 -33.47 -24.16 -7.53
CA VAL A 684 -32.80 -23.98 -6.23
C VAL A 684 -33.03 -25.20 -5.35
N GLU A 685 -34.26 -25.70 -5.22
CA GLU A 685 -34.57 -26.94 -4.50
C GLU A 685 -33.78 -28.12 -5.07
N GLN A 686 -33.71 -28.26 -6.42
CA GLN A 686 -32.89 -29.29 -7.06
C GLN A 686 -31.40 -29.15 -6.71
N LYS A 687 -30.87 -27.92 -6.60
CA LYS A 687 -29.47 -27.68 -6.20
C LYS A 687 -29.24 -27.91 -4.72
N GLU A 688 -30.21 -27.64 -3.86
CA GLU A 688 -30.15 -27.97 -2.44
C GLU A 688 -30.17 -29.49 -2.23
N GLU A 689 -30.97 -30.24 -3.00
CA GLU A 689 -30.99 -31.70 -3.01
C GLU A 689 -29.64 -32.27 -3.47
N GLU A 690 -29.08 -31.77 -4.57
CA GLU A 690 -27.74 -32.13 -5.03
C GLU A 690 -26.67 -31.85 -3.94
N LEU A 691 -26.70 -30.67 -3.32
CA LEU A 691 -25.80 -30.32 -2.23
C LEU A 691 -25.99 -31.20 -0.98
N ARG A 692 -27.23 -31.61 -0.66
CA ARG A 692 -27.52 -32.53 0.45
C ARG A 692 -26.90 -33.90 0.19
N THR A 693 -27.12 -34.48 -0.99
CA THR A 693 -26.50 -35.77 -1.36
C THR A 693 -24.97 -35.70 -1.43
N LEU A 694 -24.38 -34.54 -1.78
CA LEU A 694 -22.92 -34.34 -1.75
C LEU A 694 -22.38 -34.23 -0.31
N ARG A 695 -23.10 -33.57 0.61
CA ARG A 695 -22.76 -33.53 2.04
C ARG A 695 -22.86 -34.92 2.66
N GLU A 696 -23.90 -35.69 2.35
CA GLU A 696 -24.06 -37.07 2.82
C GLU A 696 -22.92 -37.97 2.32
N LYS A 697 -22.53 -37.86 1.04
CA LYS A 697 -21.36 -38.57 0.49
C LYS A 697 -20.06 -38.14 1.18
N LEU A 698 -19.88 -36.85 1.48
CA LEU A 698 -18.71 -36.37 2.22
C LEU A 698 -18.64 -36.98 3.63
N VAL A 699 -19.76 -36.94 4.38
CA VAL A 699 -19.87 -37.54 5.72
C VAL A 699 -19.61 -39.05 5.66
N GLN A 700 -20.08 -39.74 4.63
CA GLN A 700 -19.80 -41.15 4.40
C GLN A 700 -18.29 -41.40 4.17
N THR A 701 -17.64 -40.63 3.29
CA THR A 701 -16.19 -40.74 3.06
C THR A 701 -15.35 -40.37 4.28
N GLU A 702 -15.80 -39.42 5.11
CA GLU A 702 -15.15 -39.12 6.39
C GLU A 702 -15.32 -40.24 7.41
N ALA A 703 -16.48 -40.90 7.45
CA ALA A 703 -16.72 -42.06 8.32
C ALA A 703 -15.83 -43.24 7.90
N ASP A 704 -15.67 -43.46 6.60
CA ASP A 704 -14.82 -44.54 6.07
C ASP A 704 -13.31 -44.23 6.28
N LEU A 705 -12.88 -42.97 6.11
CA LEU A 705 -11.53 -42.51 6.52
C LEU A 705 -11.29 -42.60 8.04
N LYS A 706 -12.34 -42.47 8.87
CA LYS A 706 -12.24 -42.68 10.32
C LYS A 706 -12.13 -44.16 10.67
N ARG A 707 -12.80 -45.05 9.92
CA ARG A 707 -12.66 -46.52 10.04
C ARG A 707 -11.24 -47.00 9.68
N GLU A 708 -10.69 -46.56 8.55
CA GLU A 708 -9.30 -46.88 8.17
C GLU A 708 -8.27 -46.42 9.23
N LYS A 709 -8.50 -45.27 9.86
CA LYS A 709 -7.62 -44.77 10.94
C LYS A 709 -7.73 -45.57 12.24
N THR A 710 -8.85 -46.25 12.51
CA THR A 710 -9.01 -47.11 13.70
C THR A 710 -8.38 -48.49 13.55
N GLU A 711 -8.09 -48.96 12.34
CA GLU A 711 -7.51 -50.30 12.11
C GLU A 711 -5.96 -50.31 12.10
N HIS A 712 -5.28 -49.17 12.30
CA HIS A 712 -3.80 -49.07 12.26
C HIS A 712 -3.17 -48.60 13.58
N ALA A 713 -3.90 -48.69 14.70
CA ALA A 713 -3.42 -48.39 16.05
C ALA A 713 -3.40 -49.65 16.94
N GLY A 714 -2.58 -50.64 16.59
CA GLY A 714 -2.49 -51.90 17.34
C GLY A 714 -1.21 -52.70 17.12
N LEU A 715 -0.36 -52.73 18.17
CA LEU A 715 0.80 -53.61 18.41
C LEU A 715 2.16 -53.23 17.77
N LEU A 716 3.20 -53.59 18.53
CA LEU A 716 4.58 -53.08 18.49
C LEU A 716 5.57 -54.03 17.77
N PRO A 717 6.77 -53.54 17.38
CA PRO A 717 7.86 -54.32 16.73
C PRO A 717 8.59 -55.23 17.76
N PRO A 718 9.59 -56.12 17.43
CA PRO A 718 10.72 -55.82 16.53
C PRO A 718 11.53 -56.95 15.81
N THR A 719 12.54 -56.50 15.04
CA THR A 719 13.83 -57.16 14.69
C THR A 719 13.95 -58.03 13.41
N ILE A 720 14.51 -57.42 12.35
CA ILE A 720 15.68 -57.84 11.51
C ILE A 720 16.03 -59.36 11.62
N PRO A 721 16.07 -60.17 10.52
CA PRO A 721 17.11 -59.98 9.48
C PRO A 721 16.84 -60.42 8.01
N HIS A 722 17.70 -59.86 7.14
CA HIS A 722 18.34 -60.42 5.92
C HIS A 722 17.59 -60.98 4.70
N THR A 723 18.08 -60.48 3.55
CA THR A 723 18.39 -61.14 2.26
C THR A 723 17.29 -61.50 1.24
N LYS A 724 17.62 -61.11 0.01
CA LYS A 724 16.96 -61.37 -1.29
C LYS A 724 17.01 -62.85 -1.65
N ASP A 725 16.01 -63.35 -2.39
CA ASP A 725 16.17 -63.95 -3.73
C ASP A 725 14.78 -64.32 -4.34
N VAL A 726 14.42 -63.80 -5.52
CA VAL A 726 14.53 -64.42 -6.87
C VAL A 726 13.45 -65.46 -7.21
N ALA A 727 12.50 -65.04 -8.05
CA ALA A 727 11.83 -65.86 -9.08
C ALA A 727 11.37 -64.92 -10.22
N ILE A 728 12.05 -64.90 -11.37
CA ILE A 728 11.64 -65.57 -12.61
C ILE A 728 10.43 -64.85 -13.27
N MET A 729 10.70 -63.94 -14.22
CA MET A 729 10.59 -64.18 -15.69
C MET A 729 9.12 -64.10 -16.15
N VAL A 730 8.69 -63.19 -17.03
CA VAL A 730 9.16 -63.01 -18.42
C VAL A 730 9.23 -61.52 -18.83
N SER A 731 10.35 -61.13 -19.45
CA SER A 731 10.39 -60.13 -20.53
C SER A 731 10.65 -60.89 -21.84
N PRO A 732 10.19 -60.42 -23.02
CA PRO A 732 11.06 -59.54 -23.82
C PRO A 732 10.24 -58.50 -24.65
N SER A 733 10.56 -57.20 -24.62
CA SER A 733 11.62 -56.50 -25.38
C SER A 733 11.04 -55.67 -26.55
N ASN A 734 11.24 -54.35 -26.53
CA ASN A 734 12.21 -53.71 -27.44
C ASN A 734 12.33 -52.19 -27.26
N LEU A 735 13.54 -51.80 -26.86
CA LEU A 735 14.23 -50.51 -27.09
C LEU A 735 13.66 -49.19 -26.50
N PRO A 736 14.53 -48.17 -26.32
CA PRO A 736 14.34 -47.15 -25.30
C PRO A 736 14.15 -45.73 -25.86
N ASN A 737 14.15 -44.74 -24.94
CA ASN A 737 14.29 -43.31 -25.19
C ASN A 737 13.10 -42.55 -25.80
N GLN A 738 12.09 -42.28 -24.96
CA GLN A 738 11.57 -40.91 -24.88
C GLN A 738 11.00 -40.56 -23.49
N VAL A 739 11.90 -40.27 -22.54
CA VAL A 739 11.54 -39.64 -21.26
C VAL A 739 11.19 -38.17 -21.51
N SER A 740 9.98 -37.90 -22.03
CA SER A 740 9.41 -36.55 -22.21
C SER A 740 7.90 -36.56 -22.51
N LYS A 741 7.08 -37.40 -21.83
CA LYS A 741 5.62 -37.45 -22.09
C LYS A 741 4.72 -37.89 -20.92
N CYS A 742 5.09 -37.59 -19.67
CA CYS A 742 4.27 -37.86 -18.47
C CYS A 742 3.80 -36.59 -17.72
N LYS A 743 3.42 -35.54 -18.46
CA LYS A 743 2.61 -34.42 -17.92
C LYS A 743 1.30 -34.14 -18.69
N GLY A 744 1.09 -34.78 -19.86
CA GLY A 744 -0.10 -34.55 -20.69
C GLY A 744 -1.35 -35.32 -20.24
N CYS A 745 -1.20 -36.59 -19.84
CA CYS A 745 -2.34 -37.52 -19.80
C CYS A 745 -3.50 -37.07 -18.90
N ARG A 746 -3.25 -36.49 -17.71
CA ARG A 746 -4.36 -36.01 -16.85
C ARG A 746 -5.10 -34.80 -17.44
N GLN A 747 -4.40 -33.94 -18.18
CA GLN A 747 -4.99 -32.74 -18.77
C GLN A 747 -5.67 -33.06 -20.11
N GLU A 748 -5.13 -34.01 -20.87
CA GLU A 748 -5.83 -34.58 -22.04
C GLU A 748 -7.06 -35.40 -21.65
N GLU A 749 -7.02 -36.19 -20.57
CA GLU A 749 -8.21 -36.89 -20.04
C GLU A 749 -9.28 -35.89 -19.59
N MET A 750 -8.88 -34.81 -18.90
CA MET A 750 -9.79 -33.76 -18.44
C MET A 750 -10.35 -32.90 -19.59
N ILE A 751 -9.55 -32.65 -20.64
CA ILE A 751 -10.02 -32.01 -21.88
C ILE A 751 -10.91 -32.96 -22.69
N ARG A 752 -10.67 -34.28 -22.65
CA ARG A 752 -11.50 -35.30 -23.29
C ARG A 752 -12.86 -35.41 -22.59
N GLN A 753 -12.87 -35.53 -21.26
CA GLN A 753 -14.08 -35.46 -20.43
C GLN A 753 -14.79 -34.11 -20.57
N GLY A 754 -14.06 -33.00 -20.68
CA GLY A 754 -14.62 -31.67 -20.97
C GLY A 754 -15.27 -31.59 -22.36
N LYS A 755 -14.69 -32.23 -23.38
CA LYS A 755 -15.27 -32.33 -24.73
C LYS A 755 -16.45 -33.29 -24.79
N GLU A 756 -16.41 -34.42 -24.08
CA GLU A 756 -17.49 -35.40 -23.98
C GLU A 756 -18.69 -34.84 -23.20
N THR A 757 -18.45 -34.10 -22.10
CA THR A 757 -19.52 -33.39 -21.38
C THR A 757 -20.09 -32.23 -22.21
N LEU A 758 -19.27 -31.47 -22.95
CA LEU A 758 -19.75 -30.48 -23.91
C LEU A 758 -20.52 -31.11 -25.09
N SER A 759 -20.13 -32.29 -25.59
CA SER A 759 -20.88 -32.96 -26.65
C SER A 759 -22.21 -33.48 -26.11
N ALA A 760 -22.25 -34.11 -24.93
CA ALA A 760 -23.48 -34.54 -24.28
C ALA A 760 -24.39 -33.34 -23.91
N MET A 761 -23.82 -32.19 -23.56
CA MET A 761 -24.59 -30.96 -23.30
C MET A 761 -25.16 -30.38 -24.61
N LYS A 762 -24.39 -30.38 -25.71
CA LYS A 762 -24.88 -29.99 -27.05
C LYS A 762 -25.94 -30.97 -27.59
N GLU A 763 -25.81 -32.26 -27.30
CA GLU A 763 -26.77 -33.28 -27.70
C GLU A 763 -28.07 -33.18 -26.87
N ARG A 764 -27.97 -32.86 -25.57
CA ARG A 764 -29.13 -32.48 -24.74
C ARG A 764 -29.78 -31.17 -25.20
N ILE A 765 -29.02 -30.16 -25.60
CA ILE A 765 -29.55 -28.90 -26.16
C ILE A 765 -30.28 -29.19 -27.49
N SER A 766 -29.66 -29.95 -28.41
CA SER A 766 -30.29 -30.41 -29.66
C SER A 766 -31.58 -31.21 -29.43
N ALA A 767 -31.61 -32.08 -28.40
CA ALA A 767 -32.79 -32.85 -28.02
C ALA A 767 -33.89 -32.01 -27.33
N VAL A 768 -33.55 -30.83 -26.80
CA VAL A 768 -34.50 -29.83 -26.28
C VAL A 768 -35.00 -28.93 -27.43
N GLU A 769 -34.12 -28.53 -28.35
CA GLU A 769 -34.45 -27.76 -29.56
C GLU A 769 -35.39 -28.55 -30.49
N GLN A 770 -35.20 -29.87 -30.67
CA GLN A 770 -36.14 -30.71 -31.40
C GLN A 770 -37.52 -30.86 -30.74
N LYS A 771 -37.67 -30.52 -29.46
CA LYS A 771 -38.96 -30.57 -28.74
C LYS A 771 -39.70 -29.23 -28.71
N TRP A 772 -39.14 -28.19 -29.35
CA TRP A 772 -39.73 -26.85 -29.35
C TRP A 772 -40.37 -26.51 -30.71
N PRO A 773 -41.71 -26.30 -30.79
CA PRO A 773 -42.36 -25.93 -32.04
C PRO A 773 -42.19 -24.42 -32.35
N CYS A 774 -41.06 -24.06 -32.94
CA CYS A 774 -40.82 -22.71 -33.45
C CYS A 774 -41.68 -22.40 -34.69
N LYS A 775 -42.80 -21.69 -34.51
CA LYS A 775 -43.41 -20.89 -35.58
C LYS A 775 -42.79 -19.49 -35.59
N VAL A 776 -41.67 -19.32 -36.29
CA VAL A 776 -41.18 -18.00 -36.68
C VAL A 776 -41.78 -17.65 -38.04
N LEU A 777 -42.56 -16.56 -38.09
CA LEU A 777 -43.11 -16.01 -39.33
C LEU A 777 -42.00 -15.33 -40.14
N ALA A 778 -41.60 -15.95 -41.24
CA ALA A 778 -40.74 -15.32 -42.24
C ALA A 778 -41.06 -15.86 -43.65
N GLN A 779 -42.11 -15.34 -44.29
CA GLN A 779 -42.14 -15.13 -45.75
C GLN A 779 -43.32 -14.23 -46.18
N GLN A 780 -43.07 -13.42 -47.21
CA GLN A 780 -44.04 -12.51 -47.83
C GLN A 780 -44.85 -13.20 -48.93
N ARG A 781 -45.91 -12.49 -49.37
CA ARG A 781 -46.71 -12.63 -50.61
C ARG A 781 -47.89 -13.62 -50.62
N GLU A 782 -49.05 -12.98 -50.78
CA GLU A 782 -50.29 -13.38 -51.47
C GLU A 782 -50.14 -14.13 -52.82
N PRO A 783 -51.23 -14.65 -53.45
CA PRO A 783 -52.62 -14.86 -52.97
C PRO A 783 -53.26 -16.24 -53.38
N VAL A 784 -54.58 -16.38 -53.19
CA VAL A 784 -55.56 -17.21 -53.97
C VAL A 784 -55.94 -18.64 -53.49
N ARG A 785 -57.22 -18.75 -53.07
CA ARG A 785 -58.23 -19.85 -53.19
C ARG A 785 -57.98 -21.32 -52.76
N GLN A 786 -58.91 -21.76 -51.90
CA GLN A 786 -59.86 -22.89 -52.09
C GLN A 786 -59.40 -24.34 -51.81
N ASP A 787 -60.34 -25.11 -51.25
CA ASP A 787 -60.33 -26.57 -50.96
C ASP A 787 -59.32 -27.08 -49.90
N GLN A 788 -59.58 -28.12 -49.09
CA GLN A 788 -60.79 -28.94 -48.94
C GLN A 788 -60.93 -29.54 -47.52
N LYS A 789 -62.19 -29.79 -47.16
CA LYS A 789 -62.71 -30.73 -46.16
C LYS A 789 -61.98 -32.09 -46.10
N LYS A 790 -61.68 -32.60 -44.89
CA LYS A 790 -62.17 -33.88 -44.27
C LYS A 790 -61.25 -34.36 -43.12
N GLN A 791 -61.79 -35.26 -42.29
CA GLN A 791 -61.19 -35.95 -41.13
C GLN A 791 -60.90 -35.04 -39.89
N VAL A 792 -61.16 -35.45 -38.63
CA VAL A 792 -61.79 -36.69 -38.10
C VAL A 792 -62.95 -36.35 -37.15
N GLN A 793 -64.02 -37.11 -37.29
CA GLN A 793 -65.17 -37.20 -36.38
C GLN A 793 -64.97 -38.43 -35.49
N MET A 794 -64.97 -38.32 -34.16
CA MET A 794 -65.29 -39.42 -33.23
C MET A 794 -65.40 -38.93 -31.77
N LYS A 795 -66.30 -39.57 -30.99
CA LYS A 795 -66.48 -39.48 -29.53
C LYS A 795 -66.96 -38.15 -28.92
N ALA A 796 -68.24 -37.85 -29.14
CA ALA A 796 -69.08 -37.17 -28.14
C ALA A 796 -70.52 -37.68 -28.20
N GLN A 797 -70.85 -38.77 -27.50
CA GLN A 797 -72.25 -39.13 -27.22
C GLN A 797 -72.43 -40.17 -26.09
N ARG A 798 -73.57 -40.03 -25.38
CA ARG A 798 -74.04 -40.76 -24.18
C ARG A 798 -73.25 -40.43 -22.91
N LEU A 799 -73.90 -40.14 -21.77
CA LEU A 799 -75.31 -40.37 -21.43
C LEU A 799 -76.24 -39.13 -21.57
N LYS A 800 -77.55 -39.39 -21.48
CA LYS A 800 -78.67 -38.46 -21.68
C LYS A 800 -79.58 -38.47 -20.44
N ARG A 801 -80.41 -37.42 -20.30
CA ARG A 801 -81.71 -37.37 -19.59
C ARG A 801 -81.61 -37.42 -18.04
N SER A 802 -82.51 -36.78 -17.28
CA SER A 802 -83.63 -35.89 -17.62
C SER A 802 -84.24 -35.25 -16.37
N ALA A 803 -84.67 -33.99 -16.45
CA ALA A 803 -85.87 -33.48 -15.77
C ALA A 803 -86.30 -32.15 -16.43
N ALA A 804 -87.59 -31.90 -16.51
CA ALA A 804 -88.15 -30.61 -16.95
C ALA A 804 -89.03 -30.04 -15.84
N GLN A 805 -89.13 -28.70 -15.80
CA GLN A 805 -90.17 -27.89 -15.12
C GLN A 805 -90.64 -28.32 -13.72
N ARG A 806 -90.35 -27.49 -12.71
CA ARG A 806 -91.37 -26.75 -11.91
C ARG A 806 -90.73 -25.92 -10.79
N ASP A 807 -91.13 -24.66 -10.75
CA ASP A 807 -91.27 -23.83 -9.54
C ASP A 807 -92.71 -23.99 -8.98
N PRO A 808 -93.11 -23.46 -7.80
CA PRO A 808 -92.32 -22.81 -6.73
C PRO A 808 -92.70 -23.21 -5.26
N PHE A 809 -92.03 -22.58 -4.29
CA PHE A 809 -92.40 -22.33 -2.86
C PHE A 809 -92.21 -23.40 -1.77
N SER A 810 -91.92 -22.87 -0.55
CA SER A 810 -91.98 -23.50 0.79
C SER A 810 -90.84 -24.49 1.16
N SER A 811 -90.30 -24.58 2.38
CA SER A 811 -90.19 -23.67 3.55
C SER A 811 -89.24 -24.32 4.61
N VAL A 812 -88.61 -23.50 5.46
CA VAL A 812 -88.09 -23.81 6.83
C VAL A 812 -86.97 -24.87 7.04
N SER A 813 -85.84 -24.34 7.54
CA SER A 813 -84.84 -24.90 8.49
C SER A 813 -84.07 -26.21 8.23
N GLY A 814 -82.80 -26.20 8.63
CA GLY A 814 -81.97 -27.40 8.81
C GLY A 814 -80.49 -27.10 8.57
N PHE A 815 -79.75 -26.75 9.63
CA PHE A 815 -78.29 -26.58 9.54
C PHE A 815 -77.63 -27.92 9.16
N ALA A 816 -76.88 -27.92 8.06
CA ALA A 816 -75.82 -28.89 7.77
C ALA A 816 -74.51 -28.09 7.59
N PHE A 817 -73.37 -28.69 7.96
CA PHE A 817 -72.09 -27.98 8.05
C PHE A 817 -71.62 -27.43 6.68
N PRO A 818 -70.93 -26.26 6.66
CA PRO A 818 -70.73 -25.49 5.43
C PRO A 818 -69.45 -25.90 4.66
N GLU A 819 -69.50 -27.02 3.93
CA GLU A 819 -68.40 -27.44 3.03
C GLU A 819 -68.47 -26.79 1.63
N ALA A 820 -68.97 -25.55 1.59
CA ALA A 820 -68.92 -24.66 0.44
C ALA A 820 -69.00 -23.21 0.94
N LEU A 821 -67.90 -22.70 1.52
CA LEU A 821 -67.72 -21.25 1.60
C LEU A 821 -67.76 -20.73 0.16
N SER A 822 -68.82 -19.98 -0.16
CA SER A 822 -68.93 -19.31 -1.46
C SER A 822 -67.64 -18.54 -1.77
N GLU A 823 -67.29 -18.39 -3.04
CA GLU A 823 -66.09 -17.67 -3.48
C GLU A 823 -65.98 -16.27 -2.82
N ALA A 824 -67.11 -15.58 -2.62
CA ALA A 824 -67.20 -14.30 -1.91
C ALA A 824 -66.95 -14.37 -0.39
N ALA A 825 -67.09 -15.52 0.26
CA ALA A 825 -66.69 -15.72 1.66
C ALA A 825 -65.18 -15.96 1.75
N LEU A 826 -64.62 -16.80 0.86
CA LEU A 826 -63.17 -16.99 0.73
C LEU A 826 -62.46 -15.66 0.40
N GLU A 827 -63.02 -14.86 -0.50
CA GLU A 827 -62.50 -13.54 -0.86
C GLU A 827 -62.59 -12.54 0.30
N ARG A 828 -63.63 -12.59 1.15
CA ARG A 828 -63.70 -11.77 2.37
C ARG A 828 -62.62 -12.17 3.37
N THR A 829 -62.40 -13.45 3.60
CA THR A 829 -61.31 -13.94 4.46
C THR A 829 -59.95 -13.52 3.90
N ALA A 830 -59.69 -13.76 2.60
CA ALA A 830 -58.44 -13.35 1.97
C ALA A 830 -58.19 -11.82 2.00
N ARG A 831 -59.25 -10.99 1.94
CA ARG A 831 -59.15 -9.54 2.11
C ARG A 831 -58.85 -9.13 3.55
N LEU A 832 -59.39 -9.84 4.54
CA LEU A 832 -59.06 -9.65 5.96
C LEU A 832 -57.63 -10.09 6.25
N ASP A 833 -57.23 -11.29 5.82
CA ASP A 833 -55.87 -11.82 5.97
C ASP A 833 -54.82 -10.90 5.33
N LEU A 834 -55.13 -10.34 4.14
CA LEU A 834 -54.27 -9.35 3.47
C LEU A 834 -54.22 -8.02 4.25
N SER A 835 -55.32 -7.59 4.84
CA SER A 835 -55.35 -6.39 5.69
C SER A 835 -54.47 -6.60 6.93
N ASP A 836 -54.64 -7.71 7.64
CA ASP A 836 -53.87 -8.04 8.84
C ASP A 836 -52.38 -8.23 8.53
N ALA A 837 -52.03 -8.86 7.40
CA ALA A 837 -50.66 -8.96 6.92
C ALA A 837 -50.02 -7.59 6.64
N LEU A 838 -50.78 -6.66 6.05
CA LEU A 838 -50.33 -5.28 5.83
C LEU A 838 -50.15 -4.55 7.17
N GLU A 839 -51.10 -4.66 8.12
CA GLU A 839 -50.94 -4.07 9.46
C GLU A 839 -49.71 -4.60 10.21
N LEU A 840 -49.44 -5.90 10.11
CA LEU A 840 -48.27 -6.52 10.72
C LEU A 840 -46.98 -6.04 10.06
N SER A 841 -46.94 -5.94 8.72
CA SER A 841 -45.78 -5.39 7.99
C SER A 841 -45.50 -3.92 8.31
N GLU A 842 -46.55 -3.15 8.61
CA GLU A 842 -46.47 -1.75 8.99
C GLU A 842 -45.92 -1.60 10.41
N ARG A 843 -46.42 -2.39 11.37
CA ARG A 843 -45.90 -2.43 12.75
C ARG A 843 -44.43 -2.84 12.77
N THR A 844 -44.05 -3.91 12.08
CA THR A 844 -42.66 -4.38 12.06
C THR A 844 -41.70 -3.39 11.40
N TYR A 845 -42.14 -2.64 10.37
CA TYR A 845 -41.36 -1.53 9.82
C TYR A 845 -41.11 -0.44 10.87
N VAL A 846 -42.16 0.04 11.56
CA VAL A 846 -42.04 1.12 12.54
C VAL A 846 -41.22 0.69 13.76
N ASP A 847 -41.38 -0.55 14.22
CA ASP A 847 -40.61 -1.09 15.35
C ASP A 847 -39.13 -1.30 15.00
N LEU A 848 -38.83 -1.76 13.78
CA LEU A 848 -37.46 -1.84 13.28
C LEU A 848 -36.83 -0.45 13.11
N ALA A 849 -37.56 0.51 12.55
CA ALA A 849 -37.10 1.89 12.39
C ALA A 849 -36.79 2.53 13.75
N ARG A 850 -37.62 2.31 14.77
CA ARG A 850 -37.39 2.78 16.14
C ARG A 850 -36.14 2.12 16.76
N ALA A 851 -36.01 0.80 16.67
CA ALA A 851 -34.86 0.08 17.19
C ALA A 851 -33.54 0.50 16.51
N LEU A 852 -33.59 0.84 15.20
CA LEU A 852 -32.44 1.40 14.49
C LEU A 852 -32.12 2.84 14.90
N CYS A 853 -33.11 3.69 15.18
CA CYS A 853 -32.86 5.01 15.77
C CYS A 853 -32.17 4.91 17.13
N GLU A 854 -32.67 4.03 18.01
CA GLU A 854 -32.08 3.78 19.33
C GLU A 854 -30.63 3.27 19.22
N ALA A 855 -30.37 2.32 18.32
CA ALA A 855 -29.04 1.75 18.11
C ALA A 855 -28.02 2.71 17.44
N LEU A 856 -28.51 3.74 16.74
CA LEU A 856 -27.71 4.77 16.05
C LEU A 856 -27.71 6.11 16.81
N GLU A 857 -28.28 6.17 18.01
CA GLU A 857 -28.40 7.37 18.85
C GLU A 857 -29.07 8.57 18.13
N LEU A 858 -30.00 8.30 17.22
CA LEU A 858 -30.76 9.33 16.49
C LEU A 858 -31.85 9.93 17.38
N SER A 859 -32.02 11.26 17.32
CA SER A 859 -33.05 11.94 18.10
C SER A 859 -34.46 11.60 17.59
N GLU A 860 -35.41 11.40 18.52
CA GLU A 860 -36.81 11.19 18.19
C GLU A 860 -37.32 12.26 17.21
N GLY A 861 -37.95 11.84 16.11
CA GLY A 861 -38.46 12.71 15.05
C GLY A 861 -37.53 12.95 13.85
N GLN A 862 -36.31 12.37 13.82
CA GLN A 862 -35.49 12.40 12.59
C GLN A 862 -36.02 11.52 11.46
N LEU A 863 -36.78 10.46 11.78
CA LEU A 863 -37.46 9.64 10.78
C LEU A 863 -38.90 10.13 10.59
N SER A 864 -39.19 10.57 9.37
CA SER A 864 -40.45 11.21 8.99
C SER A 864 -41.51 10.21 8.47
N GLY A 865 -41.07 9.08 7.94
CA GLY A 865 -41.85 8.00 7.37
C GLY A 865 -42.51 7.06 8.39
N CYS A 866 -42.25 7.23 9.69
CA CYS A 866 -42.77 6.38 10.78
C CYS A 866 -44.27 6.56 11.10
N VAL A 867 -45.00 7.39 10.33
CA VAL A 867 -46.45 7.58 10.45
C VAL A 867 -47.22 6.39 9.85
N SER A 868 -48.43 6.13 10.37
CA SER A 868 -49.28 5.06 9.87
C SER A 868 -49.88 5.36 8.49
N LEU A 869 -49.95 4.33 7.63
CA LEU A 869 -50.56 4.38 6.30
C LEU A 869 -52.07 4.12 6.32
N LYS A 870 -52.63 3.73 7.47
CA LYS A 870 -54.05 3.43 7.60
C LYS A 870 -54.90 4.66 7.29
N HIS A 871 -55.90 4.46 6.43
CA HIS A 871 -56.85 5.48 5.98
C HIS A 871 -56.28 6.63 5.13
N LEU A 872 -55.00 6.58 4.74
CA LEU A 872 -54.42 7.59 3.83
C LEU A 872 -54.88 7.39 2.37
N PRO A 873 -55.18 8.48 1.62
CA PRO A 873 -55.44 8.41 0.18
C PRO A 873 -54.19 7.97 -0.61
N PRO A 874 -54.32 7.50 -1.86
CA PRO A 874 -53.19 6.95 -2.62
C PRO A 874 -51.99 7.89 -2.75
N GLY A 875 -52.20 9.18 -3.03
CA GLY A 875 -51.10 10.15 -3.16
C GLY A 875 -50.35 10.41 -1.85
N GLU A 876 -51.04 10.40 -0.71
CA GLU A 876 -50.39 10.50 0.61
C GLU A 876 -49.64 9.21 0.95
N ARG A 877 -50.12 8.04 0.52
CA ARG A 877 -49.38 6.77 0.65
C ARG A 877 -48.12 6.73 -0.21
N GLU A 878 -48.16 7.28 -1.42
CA GLU A 878 -46.97 7.44 -2.27
C GLU A 878 -45.97 8.42 -1.64
N HIS A 879 -46.43 9.55 -1.08
CA HIS A 879 -45.57 10.48 -0.35
C HIS A 879 -44.97 9.86 0.92
N MET A 880 -45.75 9.10 1.69
CA MET A 880 -45.21 8.35 2.83
C MET A 880 -44.22 7.27 2.40
N ALA A 881 -44.37 6.69 1.22
CA ALA A 881 -43.39 5.73 0.68
C ALA A 881 -42.07 6.43 0.28
N THR A 882 -42.09 7.66 -0.24
CA THR A 882 -40.85 8.43 -0.48
C THR A 882 -40.18 8.82 0.83
N LEU A 883 -40.92 9.30 1.82
CA LEU A 883 -40.36 9.63 3.15
C LEU A 883 -39.74 8.39 3.83
N ARG A 884 -40.36 7.22 3.73
CA ARG A 884 -39.78 5.95 4.22
C ARG A 884 -38.52 5.53 3.46
N GLN A 885 -38.42 5.85 2.17
CA GLN A 885 -37.21 5.59 1.38
C GLN A 885 -36.06 6.53 1.80
N GLU A 886 -36.34 7.82 1.99
CA GLU A 886 -35.41 8.83 2.49
C GLU A 886 -34.90 8.48 3.90
N ASP A 887 -35.81 8.10 4.81
CA ASP A 887 -35.50 7.58 6.15
C ASP A 887 -34.55 6.36 6.09
N LEU A 888 -34.82 5.39 5.20
CA LEU A 888 -33.96 4.21 5.02
C LEU A 888 -32.58 4.56 4.44
N GLU A 889 -32.49 5.57 3.59
CA GLU A 889 -31.21 6.07 3.06
C GLU A 889 -30.40 6.83 4.11
N LEU A 890 -31.05 7.59 4.99
CA LEU A 890 -30.43 8.20 6.17
C LEU A 890 -29.87 7.12 7.11
N LEU A 891 -30.68 6.11 7.46
CA LEU A 891 -30.25 4.99 8.31
C LEU A 891 -29.07 4.21 7.69
N ARG A 892 -29.11 3.93 6.38
CA ARG A 892 -27.99 3.28 5.67
C ARG A 892 -26.70 4.12 5.72
N SER A 893 -26.83 5.44 5.55
CA SER A 893 -25.70 6.37 5.58
C SER A 893 -25.06 6.45 6.98
N GLN A 894 -25.89 6.51 8.02
CA GLN A 894 -25.48 6.44 9.43
C GLN A 894 -24.74 5.12 9.74
N ILE A 895 -25.29 3.97 9.34
CA ILE A 895 -24.65 2.65 9.52
C ILE A 895 -23.31 2.57 8.77
N ALA A 896 -23.24 3.08 7.53
CA ALA A 896 -22.00 3.10 6.76
C ALA A 896 -20.93 4.00 7.42
N LEU A 897 -21.32 5.15 7.96
CA LEU A 897 -20.44 6.05 8.71
C LEU A 897 -19.93 5.37 9.99
N GLN A 898 -20.81 4.76 10.80
CA GLN A 898 -20.42 4.06 12.02
C GLN A 898 -19.49 2.86 11.74
N ASN A 899 -19.75 2.10 10.66
CA ASN A 899 -18.88 1.02 10.21
C ASN A 899 -17.50 1.51 9.80
N SER A 900 -17.40 2.59 9.00
CA SER A 900 -16.10 3.16 8.61
C SER A 900 -15.32 3.72 9.81
N GLN A 901 -15.99 4.37 10.76
CA GLN A 901 -15.37 4.82 12.01
C GLN A 901 -14.89 3.64 12.87
N SER A 902 -15.67 2.56 12.94
CA SER A 902 -15.31 1.33 13.66
C SER A 902 -14.09 0.65 13.03
N GLN A 903 -14.07 0.54 11.69
CA GLN A 903 -12.92 0.02 10.94
C GLN A 903 -11.66 0.87 11.15
N ASN A 904 -11.77 2.20 11.10
CA ASN A 904 -10.65 3.11 11.34
C ASN A 904 -10.13 3.02 12.79
N LYS A 905 -11.02 2.91 13.79
CA LYS A 905 -10.63 2.65 15.19
C LYS A 905 -9.95 1.27 15.33
N GLY A 906 -10.42 0.26 14.61
CA GLY A 906 -9.80 -1.08 14.56
C GLY A 906 -8.38 -1.06 13.98
N LEU A 907 -8.17 -0.32 12.88
CA LEU A 907 -6.83 -0.13 12.29
C LEU A 907 -5.89 0.62 13.24
N LEU A 908 -6.35 1.71 13.86
CA LEU A 908 -5.56 2.48 14.82
C LEU A 908 -5.17 1.64 16.06
N LEU A 909 -6.10 0.82 16.58
CA LEU A 909 -5.80 -0.14 17.65
C LEU A 909 -4.79 -1.20 17.22
N GLN A 910 -4.86 -1.68 15.96
CA GLN A 910 -3.90 -2.62 15.42
C GLN A 910 -2.50 -1.99 15.29
N GLU A 911 -2.42 -0.72 14.87
CA GLU A 911 -1.17 0.05 14.82
C GLU A 911 -0.60 0.26 16.23
N SER A 912 -1.41 0.70 17.19
CA SER A 912 -1.01 0.81 18.60
C SER A 912 -0.50 -0.53 19.17
N GLN A 913 -1.10 -1.66 18.80
CA GLN A 913 -0.62 -2.99 19.20
C GLN A 913 0.74 -3.34 18.57
N ARG A 914 0.99 -2.97 17.30
CA ARG A 914 2.31 -3.12 16.66
C ARG A 914 3.36 -2.25 17.35
N GLU A 915 3.04 -0.98 17.63
CA GLU A 915 3.93 -0.06 18.35
C GLU A 915 4.28 -0.56 19.76
N ILE A 916 3.30 -1.07 20.51
CA ILE A 916 3.55 -1.70 21.81
C ILE A 916 4.43 -2.95 21.67
N HIS A 917 4.31 -3.71 20.57
CA HIS A 917 5.18 -4.86 20.31
C HIS A 917 6.62 -4.42 20.03
N THR A 918 6.83 -3.47 19.11
CA THR A 918 8.17 -2.96 18.77
C THR A 918 8.83 -2.25 19.96
N LEU A 919 8.07 -1.58 20.82
CA LEU A 919 8.56 -1.04 22.10
C LEU A 919 9.03 -2.14 23.06
N ARG A 920 8.34 -3.28 23.14
CA ARG A 920 8.76 -4.43 23.96
C ARG A 920 10.01 -5.10 23.40
N GLU A 921 10.11 -5.24 22.08
CA GLU A 921 11.31 -5.77 21.41
C GLU A 921 12.51 -4.83 21.65
N SER A 922 12.33 -3.53 21.43
CA SER A 922 13.34 -2.49 21.72
C SER A 922 13.76 -2.49 23.20
N GLN A 923 12.81 -2.65 24.13
CA GLN A 923 13.11 -2.78 25.56
C GLN A 923 13.92 -4.05 25.88
N ALA A 924 13.60 -5.19 25.24
CA ALA A 924 14.35 -6.43 25.42
C ALA A 924 15.80 -6.31 24.88
N VAL A 925 15.99 -5.67 23.71
CA VAL A 925 17.32 -5.36 23.18
C VAL A 925 18.08 -4.41 24.12
N GLY A 926 17.42 -3.38 24.65
CA GLY A 926 18.01 -2.48 25.64
C GLY A 926 18.45 -3.18 26.92
N GLN A 927 17.65 -4.14 27.42
CA GLN A 927 18.02 -4.99 28.56
C GLN A 927 19.22 -5.89 28.24
N GLN A 928 19.26 -6.49 27.05
CA GLN A 928 20.40 -7.30 26.61
C GLN A 928 21.70 -6.47 26.55
N MET A 929 21.66 -5.28 25.93
CA MET A 929 22.81 -4.36 25.89
C MET A 929 23.23 -3.90 27.30
N GLN A 930 22.29 -3.70 28.22
CA GLN A 930 22.60 -3.37 29.61
C GLN A 930 23.32 -4.53 30.33
N ILE A 931 22.89 -5.77 30.13
CA ILE A 931 23.55 -6.97 30.66
C ILE A 931 24.98 -7.10 30.10
N GLU A 932 25.16 -6.87 28.80
CA GLU A 932 26.48 -6.88 28.15
C GLU A 932 27.39 -5.77 28.70
N LEU A 933 26.87 -4.55 28.90
CA LEU A 933 27.62 -3.46 29.53
C LEU A 933 28.02 -3.77 30.97
N ASP A 934 27.14 -4.39 31.76
CA ASP A 934 27.46 -4.75 33.16
C ASP A 934 28.43 -5.94 33.24
N ASN A 935 28.38 -6.89 32.29
CA ASN A 935 29.41 -7.91 32.12
C ASN A 935 30.77 -7.27 31.79
N MET A 936 30.84 -6.40 30.78
CA MET A 936 32.08 -5.68 30.41
C MET A 936 32.62 -4.80 31.56
N ARG A 937 31.74 -4.21 32.38
CA ARG A 937 32.12 -3.49 33.60
C ARG A 937 32.71 -4.43 34.66
N SER A 938 32.16 -5.62 34.81
CA SER A 938 32.68 -6.64 35.73
C SER A 938 34.07 -7.13 35.29
N GLU A 939 34.27 -7.38 33.99
CA GLU A 939 35.56 -7.75 33.42
C GLU A 939 36.60 -6.63 33.54
N LEU A 940 36.21 -5.37 33.33
CA LEU A 940 37.08 -4.23 33.60
C LEU A 940 37.43 -4.09 35.09
N ALA A 941 36.54 -4.50 36.00
CA ALA A 941 36.81 -4.51 37.43
C ALA A 941 37.77 -5.63 37.84
N THR A 942 37.62 -6.85 37.29
CA THR A 942 38.56 -7.96 37.53
C THR A 942 39.93 -7.66 36.93
N LEU A 943 40.01 -7.17 35.69
CA LEU A 943 41.28 -6.75 35.06
C LEU A 943 41.98 -5.62 35.83
N LYS A 944 41.23 -4.67 36.41
CA LYS A 944 41.79 -3.64 37.30
C LYS A 944 42.33 -4.24 38.60
N LEU A 945 41.62 -5.19 39.19
CA LEU A 945 42.07 -5.90 40.40
C LEU A 945 43.35 -6.69 40.10
N GLU A 946 43.35 -7.52 39.05
CA GLU A 946 44.52 -8.28 38.60
C GLU A 946 45.71 -7.36 38.29
N SER A 947 45.49 -6.26 37.57
CA SER A 947 46.52 -5.24 37.31
C SER A 947 47.09 -4.63 38.59
N SER A 948 46.27 -4.42 39.63
CA SER A 948 46.74 -3.95 40.94
C SER A 948 47.52 -5.02 41.70
N THR A 949 47.09 -6.28 41.65
CA THR A 949 47.79 -7.43 42.27
C THR A 949 49.13 -7.70 41.59
N LEU A 950 49.18 -7.60 40.26
CA LEU A 950 50.42 -7.71 39.48
C LEU A 950 51.39 -6.55 39.77
N ARG A 951 50.88 -5.32 39.91
CA ARG A 951 51.71 -4.18 40.34
C ARG A 951 52.25 -4.37 41.76
N GLN A 952 51.43 -4.86 42.69
CA GLN A 952 51.87 -5.08 44.07
C GLN A 952 52.88 -6.23 44.18
N THR A 953 52.67 -7.34 43.48
CA THR A 953 53.66 -8.44 43.43
C THR A 953 54.95 -8.05 42.70
N LEU A 954 54.89 -7.18 41.69
CA LEU A 954 56.08 -6.58 41.09
C LEU A 954 56.83 -5.69 42.10
N GLU A 955 56.11 -4.86 42.86
CA GLU A 955 56.71 -4.00 43.89
C GLU A 955 57.32 -4.82 45.03
N ASP A 956 56.63 -5.85 45.53
CA ASP A 956 57.14 -6.80 46.52
C ASP A 956 58.40 -7.53 46.05
N THR A 957 58.42 -8.03 44.80
CA THR A 957 59.61 -8.70 44.24
C THR A 957 60.76 -7.70 44.02
N GLN A 958 60.46 -6.45 43.66
CA GLN A 958 61.44 -5.38 43.53
C GLN A 958 62.03 -4.97 44.89
N ILE A 959 61.22 -4.94 45.95
CA ILE A 959 61.66 -4.75 47.35
C ILE A 959 62.53 -5.94 47.80
N GLN A 960 62.13 -7.18 47.50
CA GLN A 960 62.95 -8.37 47.80
C GLN A 960 64.30 -8.34 47.06
N LEU A 961 64.33 -7.93 45.79
CA LEU A 961 65.57 -7.76 45.02
C LEU A 961 66.45 -6.63 45.57
N GLN A 962 65.86 -5.51 46.00
CA GLN A 962 66.59 -4.45 46.70
C GLN A 962 67.15 -4.96 48.04
N HIS A 963 66.39 -5.71 48.81
CA HIS A 963 66.84 -6.31 50.07
C HIS A 963 67.98 -7.34 49.82
N CYS A 964 67.86 -8.20 48.81
CA CYS A 964 68.90 -9.15 48.42
C CYS A 964 70.17 -8.47 47.89
N THR A 965 70.05 -7.40 47.10
CA THR A 965 71.22 -6.65 46.61
C THR A 965 71.88 -5.83 47.73
N ASN A 966 71.11 -5.25 48.65
CA ASN A 966 71.65 -4.58 49.84
C ASN A 966 72.28 -5.59 50.80
N ARG A 967 71.72 -6.80 50.95
CA ARG A 967 72.35 -7.90 51.69
C ARG A 967 73.65 -8.37 51.03
N ARG A 968 73.71 -8.49 49.69
CA ARG A 968 74.96 -8.78 48.96
C ARG A 968 76.01 -7.69 49.16
N LYS A 969 75.64 -6.40 49.06
CA LYS A 969 76.54 -5.26 49.35
C LYS A 969 77.02 -5.25 50.81
N SER A 970 76.14 -5.58 51.75
CA SER A 970 76.51 -5.75 53.17
C SER A 970 77.48 -6.91 53.36
N MET A 971 77.28 -8.05 52.67
CA MET A 971 78.23 -9.15 52.69
C MET A 971 79.57 -8.83 52.03
N SER A 972 79.59 -8.10 50.90
CA SER A 972 80.86 -7.66 50.29
C SER A 972 81.60 -6.69 51.22
N LEU A 973 80.91 -5.69 51.77
CA LEU A 973 81.47 -4.76 52.78
C LEU A 973 81.91 -5.46 54.08
N ASN A 974 81.44 -6.67 54.37
CA ASN A 974 81.90 -7.48 55.49
C ASN A 974 83.07 -8.42 55.12
N MET A 975 83.20 -8.81 53.84
CA MET A 975 84.40 -9.47 53.31
C MET A 975 85.57 -8.48 53.19
N ASP A 976 85.32 -7.28 52.66
CA ASP A 976 86.28 -6.16 52.63
C ASP A 976 86.79 -5.80 54.05
N LYS A 977 85.96 -6.03 55.09
CA LYS A 977 86.35 -5.87 56.50
C LYS A 977 87.07 -7.07 57.11
N MET A 978 86.94 -8.27 56.55
CA MET A 978 87.74 -9.44 56.97
C MET A 978 89.13 -9.42 56.35
N GLU A 979 89.30 -8.94 55.11
CA GLU A 979 90.61 -8.85 54.46
C GLU A 979 91.52 -7.74 55.03
N GLY A 980 90.96 -6.83 55.85
CA GLY A 980 91.71 -5.79 56.57
C GLY A 980 92.65 -6.26 57.70
N ARG A 981 92.82 -7.58 57.92
CA ARG A 981 93.72 -8.15 58.96
C ARG A 981 94.61 -9.30 58.48
N SER A 982 95.37 -9.11 57.40
CA SER A 982 96.61 -9.87 57.18
C SER A 982 97.76 -8.98 56.69
N ARG A 983 99.00 -9.35 57.00
CA ARG A 983 100.19 -8.46 56.94
C ARG A 983 100.99 -8.58 55.63
N ARG A 984 101.33 -7.42 55.07
CA ARG A 984 102.65 -6.91 54.57
C ARG A 984 103.62 -7.83 53.77
N ILE A 985 104.40 -7.14 52.92
CA ILE A 985 105.56 -7.58 52.10
C ILE A 985 105.10 -8.18 50.74
N GLY A 986 105.60 -7.76 49.57
CA GLY A 986 106.59 -6.72 49.23
C GLY A 986 106.52 -6.31 47.75
N HIS A 987 107.20 -5.22 47.37
CA HIS A 987 107.16 -4.64 46.01
C HIS A 987 107.99 -5.41 44.97
N HIS A 988 107.63 -5.24 43.68
CA HIS A 988 108.44 -4.72 42.55
C HIS A 988 107.65 -4.97 41.24
N ASN A 989 107.68 -4.20 40.15
CA ASN A 989 107.88 -2.78 39.82
C ASN A 989 107.68 -2.66 38.28
N CYS A 990 107.51 -1.44 37.73
CA CYS A 990 107.43 -1.12 36.28
C CYS A 990 106.10 -1.47 35.56
N ILE A 991 105.51 -0.64 34.70
CA ILE A 991 105.77 0.76 34.28
C ILE A 991 104.40 1.46 34.05
N PRO A 992 104.25 2.77 34.29
CA PRO A 992 102.96 3.45 34.25
C PRO A 992 102.62 3.99 32.85
N ASP A 993 101.33 4.08 32.53
CA ASP A 993 100.86 5.02 31.50
C ASP A 993 99.61 5.77 31.95
N ASN A 994 99.58 7.07 31.65
CA ASN A 994 98.57 8.00 32.16
C ASN A 994 97.33 7.98 31.26
N ASN A 995 96.12 7.92 31.85
CA ASN A 995 94.93 8.59 31.30
C ASN A 995 93.71 8.63 32.26
N PHE A 996 93.88 9.19 33.46
CA PHE A 996 92.74 9.60 34.30
C PHE A 996 92.19 10.95 33.83
N GLY A 997 91.18 10.94 32.95
CA GLY A 997 90.66 12.21 32.42
C GLY A 997 89.39 12.18 31.57
N LYS A 998 88.39 11.30 31.81
CA LYS A 998 87.13 11.32 31.02
C LYS A 998 85.84 10.77 31.65
N VAL A 999 85.73 10.65 32.98
CA VAL A 999 84.48 10.13 33.64
C VAL A 999 83.43 11.22 33.93
N ALA A 1000 83.76 12.51 33.80
CA ALA A 1000 82.82 13.61 34.05
C ALA A 1000 81.86 13.92 32.87
N VAL A 1001 82.15 13.44 31.64
CA VAL A 1001 81.42 13.85 30.42
C VAL A 1001 80.20 12.97 30.13
N MET A 1002 80.28 11.65 30.35
CA MET A 1002 79.17 10.73 30.04
C MET A 1002 77.89 10.96 30.87
N LYS A 1003 78.00 11.55 32.08
CA LYS A 1003 76.83 11.91 32.90
C LYS A 1003 76.14 13.20 32.46
N ARG A 1004 76.75 14.04 31.62
CA ARG A 1004 76.07 15.18 30.97
C ARG A 1004 75.32 14.73 29.71
N SER A 1005 75.94 13.90 28.86
CA SER A 1005 75.30 13.41 27.62
C SER A 1005 73.94 12.73 27.86
N ARG A 1006 73.85 11.77 28.80
CA ARG A 1006 72.56 11.10 29.14
C ARG A 1006 71.50 11.99 29.80
N LYS A 1007 71.87 13.16 30.35
CA LYS A 1007 70.90 14.17 30.82
C LYS A 1007 70.50 15.14 29.70
N GLN A 1008 71.35 15.34 28.71
CA GLN A 1008 71.06 16.17 27.54
C GLN A 1008 70.18 15.42 26.53
N GLU A 1009 70.43 14.14 26.26
CA GLU A 1009 69.52 13.27 25.49
C GLU A 1009 68.13 13.18 26.13
N ARG A 1010 68.05 13.06 27.46
CA ARG A 1010 66.75 13.03 28.16
C ARG A 1010 66.02 14.37 28.16
N ARG A 1011 66.73 15.51 28.02
CA ARG A 1011 66.10 16.82 27.80
C ARG A 1011 65.64 16.96 26.35
N GLN A 1012 66.47 16.59 25.37
CA GLN A 1012 66.11 16.64 23.95
C GLN A 1012 64.95 15.71 23.59
N ARG A 1013 64.82 14.53 24.23
CA ARG A 1013 63.63 13.67 24.06
C ARG A 1013 62.39 14.26 24.73
N ALA A 1014 62.52 14.88 25.91
CA ALA A 1014 61.40 15.54 26.59
C ALA A 1014 60.99 16.89 25.94
N GLU A 1015 61.91 17.55 25.22
CA GLU A 1015 61.64 18.72 24.39
C GLU A 1015 60.99 18.28 23.06
N GLY A 1016 61.48 17.21 22.42
CA GLY A 1016 60.86 16.61 21.23
C GLY A 1016 59.44 16.09 21.46
N GLU A 1017 59.16 15.42 22.58
CA GLU A 1017 57.79 15.00 22.96
C GLU A 1017 56.88 16.22 23.22
N LYS A 1018 57.44 17.36 23.66
CA LYS A 1018 56.68 18.58 23.91
C LYS A 1018 56.37 19.34 22.62
N ASP A 1019 57.28 19.32 21.64
CA ASP A 1019 57.04 19.90 20.31
C ASP A 1019 56.05 19.06 19.48
N VAL A 1020 56.05 17.72 19.63
CA VAL A 1020 55.01 16.86 19.02
C VAL A 1020 53.63 17.18 19.62
N LEU A 1021 53.50 17.24 20.96
CA LEU A 1021 52.23 17.60 21.60
C LEU A 1021 51.77 19.04 21.32
N MET A 1022 52.69 19.98 21.05
CA MET A 1022 52.36 21.35 20.63
C MET A 1022 51.94 21.46 19.17
N ASN A 1023 52.42 20.56 18.30
CA ASN A 1023 51.96 20.48 16.90
C ASN A 1023 50.59 19.80 16.81
N ASP A 1024 50.36 18.71 17.55
CA ASP A 1024 49.05 18.03 17.61
C ASP A 1024 47.95 18.98 18.10
N HIS A 1025 48.23 19.85 19.08
CA HIS A 1025 47.28 20.89 19.49
C HIS A 1025 47.06 22.00 18.44
N LYS A 1026 48.07 22.34 17.62
CA LYS A 1026 47.90 23.32 16.53
C LYS A 1026 47.10 22.78 15.34
N GLU A 1027 47.25 21.50 14.99
CA GLU A 1027 46.40 20.89 13.96
C GLU A 1027 44.95 20.69 14.46
N GLN A 1028 44.78 20.38 15.76
CA GLN A 1028 43.45 20.24 16.35
C GLN A 1028 42.70 21.57 16.57
N GLU A 1029 43.39 22.70 16.70
CA GLU A 1029 42.78 24.04 16.64
C GLU A 1029 42.51 24.51 15.19
N SER A 1030 43.36 24.13 14.23
CA SER A 1030 43.15 24.41 12.80
C SER A 1030 41.86 23.78 12.27
N CYS A 1031 41.59 22.52 12.64
CA CYS A 1031 40.36 21.81 12.25
C CYS A 1031 39.10 22.29 12.98
N LYS A 1032 39.21 23.10 14.06
CA LYS A 1032 38.04 23.68 14.74
C LYS A 1032 37.60 25.02 14.18
N MET A 1033 38.50 25.82 13.58
CA MET A 1033 38.10 27.09 12.96
C MET A 1033 37.46 26.96 11.56
N VAL A 1034 37.67 25.84 10.86
CA VAL A 1034 37.03 25.60 9.54
C VAL A 1034 35.58 25.09 9.68
N ALA A 1035 35.21 24.54 10.83
CA ALA A 1035 33.86 23.99 11.08
C ALA A 1035 32.85 25.01 11.65
N GLN A 1036 33.23 26.28 11.87
CA GLN A 1036 32.37 27.28 12.51
C GLN A 1036 32.14 28.57 11.70
N ILE A 1037 32.36 28.54 10.38
CA ILE A 1037 31.91 29.58 9.44
C ILE A 1037 31.30 28.91 8.19
N GLY A 1038 30.06 28.42 8.31
CA GLY A 1038 29.38 27.70 7.23
C GLY A 1038 27.86 27.57 7.35
N SER A 1039 27.23 28.31 8.27
CA SER A 1039 25.77 28.25 8.50
C SER A 1039 25.20 29.61 8.89
N MET A 1040 25.31 30.59 7.98
CA MET A 1040 24.33 31.68 7.84
C MET A 1040 24.28 32.08 6.36
N ALA A 1041 23.22 31.66 5.66
CA ALA A 1041 22.70 32.42 4.53
C ALA A 1041 22.17 33.77 5.08
N PRO A 1042 22.15 34.87 4.30
CA PRO A 1042 21.17 34.93 3.21
C PRO A 1042 21.57 35.70 1.95
N GLN A 1043 20.81 35.40 0.88
CA GLN A 1043 20.25 36.31 -0.13
C GLN A 1043 21.11 37.41 -0.80
N GLN A 1044 21.10 37.31 -2.14
CA GLN A 1044 20.72 38.39 -3.06
C GLN A 1044 21.30 39.80 -2.84
N GLN A 1045 22.31 40.15 -3.64
CA GLN A 1045 22.31 41.34 -4.50
C GLN A 1045 23.46 41.19 -5.53
N SER A 1046 23.13 40.94 -6.80
CA SER A 1046 23.13 41.95 -7.88
C SER A 1046 24.53 42.52 -8.17
N ALA A 1047 25.13 42.16 -9.31
CA ALA A 1047 25.09 42.98 -10.55
C ALA A 1047 26.10 44.17 -10.50
N LYS A 1048 26.97 44.46 -11.47
CA LYS A 1048 27.25 44.00 -12.85
C LYS A 1048 28.81 44.01 -13.01
N LEU A 1049 29.50 43.79 -14.14
CA LEU A 1049 29.44 44.33 -15.52
C LEU A 1049 30.32 43.38 -16.36
N THR A 1050 29.82 42.70 -17.40
CA THR A 1050 29.54 43.24 -18.74
C THR A 1050 28.31 42.60 -19.40
N GLU A 1051 27.54 43.25 -20.28
CA GLU A 1051 26.93 44.59 -20.24
C GLU A 1051 26.05 44.73 -21.51
N ALA A 1052 24.75 44.95 -21.30
CA ALA A 1052 23.79 45.39 -22.33
C ALA A 1052 23.80 44.66 -23.70
N HIS A 1053 23.16 43.50 -23.77
CA HIS A 1053 21.87 43.38 -24.49
C HIS A 1053 21.07 42.14 -24.10
#